data_AF-M5BI37-F1
#
_entry.id   AF-M5BI37-F1
#
_cell.length_a   1.000
_cell.length_b   1.000
_cell.length_c   1.000
_cell.angle_alpha   90.00
_cell.angle_beta   90.00
_cell.angle_gamma   90.00
#
_symmetry.space_group_name_H-M   'P 1'
#
loop_
_entity.id
_entity.type
_entity.pdbx_description
1 polymer ?
#
loop_
_entity_poly.entity_id
_entity_poly.type
_entity_poly.pdbx_seq_one_letter_code
_entity_poly.pdbx_strand_id
1 'polypeptide(L)'
;MLTVSRRTRFGLTSFKAATLRARYHDESFGYRKPRPYNLPDYTPAQLENRAKNAALLRYVESVRQHGHKAASIDPLDLLERDPVGALDPTRYGLRDANAKFDINGIIWHDLGSLGAPSSEPVMWSLSEIVDHLRSVYIGRIAYEYMHSPSKSERLWFSHLLESKQTSGRYKPDDEQKRRIWGLLARSETWDQFLQLKFPNLKRYGLEGAESMLSAVDSIFHSASQNNVSNVVLCMPHRGRLSLLTDLLEYSPAAIFHKIRGGSEVPENLGAVGDVISHLVACPTLEYPGGSTPVHVTMLQNPSHLEAVNPVAMGQARAKQYSLIKESGNDCMLGDKVMCVQLHGDAAFTGQGVIMEGLGLSNLPHYTSGGSVHLVVNNNIGYTTPAANARSTLYCSDIGKMINAPVLHVNGDHPEDVHRALKIAFEYRNFFRKDVIVDLITYRRWGHNELDEPAFTQPQMYHKIRTRQSVPQIYEQKLISEGILSEEQAVTSRTAYKQHLEKELTKVDSYQPQADMLGGKWTGMVWPGDSTKADHNPKTGVDSKTLAEIGKTSVAVPVGFATHPRLQRHIKHRITSLESGQGIDWGTAEALAWGSLMLEGFDVRISGQDVGRGTFSHRHAMLVDQQTERVTVPLNTLQTEKKLELANS
;
A
#
# COMPACT_ATOMS: atom_id res chain seq x y z
N MET A 1 15.00 -73.11 -9.36
CA MET A 1 13.66 -73.72 -9.17
C MET A 1 12.61 -72.61 -9.21
N LEU A 2 11.61 -72.81 -10.07
CA LEU A 2 10.24 -72.25 -10.07
C LEU A 2 10.01 -70.72 -10.25
N THR A 3 9.69 -70.39 -11.50
CA THR A 3 8.66 -69.45 -12.01
C THR A 3 7.64 -68.86 -11.02
N VAL A 4 7.23 -67.60 -11.23
CA VAL A 4 5.84 -67.17 -11.52
C VAL A 4 5.83 -65.72 -12.07
N SER A 5 5.03 -65.50 -13.13
CA SER A 5 4.73 -64.19 -13.74
C SER A 5 3.81 -63.32 -12.89
N ARG A 6 3.85 -61.99 -13.05
CA ARG A 6 2.65 -61.17 -13.23
C ARG A 6 2.97 -59.76 -13.70
N ARG A 7 2.31 -59.38 -14.80
CA ARG A 7 2.15 -58.00 -15.29
C ARG A 7 1.53 -57.13 -14.20
N THR A 8 2.06 -55.93 -14.00
CA THR A 8 1.32 -54.81 -13.40
C THR A 8 1.45 -53.59 -14.31
N ARG A 9 0.35 -53.29 -15.00
CA ARG A 9 0.08 -52.00 -15.62
C ARG A 9 0.10 -50.95 -14.51
N PHE A 10 1.04 -50.01 -14.54
CA PHE A 10 0.88 -48.76 -13.81
C PHE A 10 -0.13 -47.91 -14.59
N GLY A 11 -1.40 -48.07 -14.21
CA GLY A 11 -2.44 -47.11 -14.58
C GLY A 11 -2.11 -45.79 -13.91
N LEU A 12 -2.06 -44.71 -14.70
CA LEU A 12 -2.17 -43.33 -14.24
C LEU A 12 -3.52 -43.16 -13.55
N THR A 13 -3.59 -43.53 -12.27
CA THR A 13 -4.65 -43.04 -11.40
C THR A 13 -4.44 -41.55 -11.26
N SER A 14 -5.23 -40.79 -12.00
CA SER A 14 -5.60 -39.42 -11.67
C SER A 14 -5.96 -39.40 -10.19
N PHE A 15 -5.01 -38.98 -9.35
CA PHE A 15 -5.34 -38.43 -8.05
C PHE A 15 -6.10 -37.15 -8.36
N LYS A 16 -7.42 -37.27 -8.53
CA LYS A 16 -8.32 -36.20 -8.12
C LYS A 16 -8.06 -36.05 -6.63
N ALA A 17 -7.11 -35.19 -6.28
CA ALA A 17 -7.11 -34.55 -4.99
C ALA A 17 -8.43 -33.80 -4.94
N ALA A 18 -9.47 -34.47 -4.46
CA ALA A 18 -10.62 -33.80 -3.89
C ALA A 18 -10.04 -32.98 -2.75
N THR A 19 -9.73 -31.72 -3.02
CA THR A 19 -9.38 -30.72 -2.04
C THR A 19 -10.62 -30.48 -1.18
N LEU A 20 -10.92 -31.42 -0.28
CA LEU A 20 -11.74 -31.24 0.91
C LEU A 20 -10.94 -30.45 1.94
N ARG A 21 -10.45 -29.27 1.53
CA ARG A 21 -10.35 -28.15 2.46
C ARG A 21 -11.54 -27.29 2.14
N ALA A 22 -12.71 -27.70 2.65
CA ALA A 22 -13.79 -26.74 2.85
C ALA A 22 -13.18 -25.64 3.72
N ARG A 23 -12.99 -24.46 3.12
CA ARG A 23 -12.49 -23.30 3.84
C ARG A 23 -13.72 -22.64 4.46
N TYR A 24 -13.54 -21.99 5.61
CA TYR A 24 -14.51 -21.14 6.32
C TYR A 24 -14.95 -19.90 5.49
N HIS A 25 -15.27 -20.09 4.21
CA HIS A 25 -15.27 -19.06 3.18
C HIS A 25 -16.49 -19.22 2.29
N ASP A 26 -17.57 -18.60 2.72
CA ASP A 26 -18.78 -18.42 1.93
C ASP A 26 -19.04 -16.92 1.68
N GLU A 27 -20.12 -16.65 0.96
CA GLU A 27 -20.60 -15.33 0.55
C GLU A 27 -21.08 -14.45 1.73
N SER A 28 -20.63 -14.73 2.96
CA SER A 28 -20.93 -13.90 4.12
C SER A 28 -20.54 -12.45 3.87
N PHE A 29 -21.41 -11.56 4.34
CA PHE A 29 -21.27 -10.14 4.07
C PHE A 29 -19.91 -9.62 4.58
N GLY A 30 -19.14 -8.98 3.69
CA GLY A 30 -17.78 -8.48 3.98
C GLY A 30 -16.65 -9.46 3.65
N TYR A 31 -16.94 -10.75 3.46
CA TYR A 31 -16.01 -11.70 2.87
C TYR A 31 -15.83 -11.36 1.39
N ARG A 32 -14.59 -11.42 0.89
CA ARG A 32 -14.35 -11.25 -0.54
C ARG A 32 -13.28 -12.20 -1.05
N LYS A 33 -13.65 -12.92 -2.11
CA LYS A 33 -12.75 -13.81 -2.81
C LYS A 33 -11.65 -13.00 -3.52
N PRO A 34 -10.36 -13.34 -3.34
CA PRO A 34 -9.28 -12.76 -4.12
C PRO A 34 -9.53 -12.93 -5.63
N ARG A 35 -9.13 -11.93 -6.44
CA ARG A 35 -9.18 -12.05 -7.91
C ARG A 35 -8.07 -13.02 -8.36
N PRO A 36 -8.41 -14.20 -8.90
CA PRO A 36 -7.37 -15.07 -9.47
C PRO A 36 -6.94 -14.48 -10.82
N TYR A 37 -5.64 -14.24 -10.97
CA TYR A 37 -5.07 -13.93 -12.27
C TYR A 37 -4.09 -15.03 -12.66
N ASN A 38 -4.40 -15.72 -13.76
CA ASN A 38 -3.58 -16.80 -14.29
C ASN A 38 -3.05 -16.38 -15.65
N LEU A 39 -1.75 -16.12 -15.71
CA LEU A 39 -1.09 -15.98 -17.00
C LEU A 39 -1.03 -17.34 -17.69
N PRO A 40 -1.20 -17.39 -19.02
CA PRO A 40 -1.04 -18.62 -19.79
C PRO A 40 0.32 -19.27 -19.53
N ASP A 41 0.35 -20.59 -19.59
CA ASP A 41 1.60 -21.34 -19.53
C ASP A 41 2.41 -21.19 -20.84
N TYR A 42 3.68 -21.57 -20.79
CA TYR A 42 4.55 -21.66 -21.95
C TYR A 42 3.98 -22.64 -22.99
N THR A 43 4.18 -22.34 -24.27
CA THR A 43 3.80 -23.26 -25.37
C THR A 43 4.67 -24.51 -25.37
N PRO A 44 4.25 -25.61 -26.04
CA PRO A 44 5.10 -26.79 -26.21
C PRO A 44 6.48 -26.46 -26.81
N ALA A 45 6.55 -25.58 -27.81
CA ALA A 45 7.80 -25.14 -28.42
C ALA A 45 8.69 -24.37 -27.42
N GLN A 46 8.10 -23.50 -26.60
CA GLN A 46 8.83 -22.79 -25.55
C GLN A 46 9.34 -23.76 -24.47
N LEU A 47 8.55 -24.78 -24.10
CA LEU A 47 8.98 -25.80 -23.15
C LEU A 47 10.14 -26.64 -23.69
N GLU A 48 10.10 -27.03 -24.97
CA GLU A 48 11.20 -27.72 -25.64
C GLU A 48 12.46 -26.85 -25.69
N ASN A 49 12.32 -25.56 -26.06
CA ASN A 49 13.44 -24.63 -26.06
C ASN A 49 14.06 -24.46 -24.65
N ARG A 50 13.22 -24.29 -23.63
CA ARG A 50 13.65 -24.20 -22.22
C ARG A 50 14.42 -25.45 -21.78
N ALA A 51 14.00 -26.64 -22.22
CA ALA A 51 14.71 -27.88 -21.95
C ALA A 51 16.06 -27.96 -22.68
N LYS A 52 16.09 -27.60 -23.96
CA LYS A 52 17.31 -27.56 -24.78
C LYS A 52 18.34 -26.56 -24.26
N ASN A 53 17.88 -25.39 -23.83
CA ASN A 53 18.69 -24.27 -23.34
C ASN A 53 18.62 -24.12 -21.81
N ALA A 54 18.62 -25.24 -21.08
CA ALA A 54 18.48 -25.25 -19.61
C ALA A 54 19.57 -24.45 -18.87
N ALA A 55 20.80 -24.43 -19.39
CA ALA A 55 21.89 -23.62 -18.84
C ALA A 55 21.59 -22.12 -18.91
N LEU A 56 21.08 -21.66 -20.05
CA LEU A 56 20.65 -20.29 -20.26
C LEU A 56 19.47 -19.93 -19.36
N LEU A 57 18.47 -20.81 -19.26
CA LEU A 57 17.32 -20.62 -18.37
C LEU A 57 17.76 -20.40 -16.92
N ARG A 58 18.67 -21.25 -16.41
CA ARG A 58 19.20 -21.12 -15.04
C ARG A 58 19.95 -19.82 -14.83
N TYR A 59 20.73 -19.38 -15.82
CA TYR A 59 21.40 -18.09 -15.78
C TYR A 59 20.39 -16.93 -15.66
N VAL A 60 19.38 -16.91 -16.54
CA VAL A 60 18.33 -15.88 -16.56
C VAL A 60 17.56 -15.83 -15.25
N GLU A 61 17.11 -16.98 -14.73
CA GLU A 61 16.41 -17.06 -13.45
C GLU A 61 17.29 -16.56 -12.29
N SER A 62 18.59 -16.86 -12.33
CA SER A 62 19.55 -16.37 -11.34
C SER A 62 19.75 -14.86 -11.40
N VAL A 63 19.81 -14.27 -12.60
CA VAL A 63 19.86 -12.80 -12.76
C VAL A 63 18.59 -12.15 -12.24
N ARG A 64 17.41 -12.71 -12.54
CA ARG A 64 16.12 -12.23 -11.98
C ARG A 64 16.10 -12.29 -10.46
N GLN A 65 16.67 -13.33 -9.87
CA GLN A 65 16.64 -13.56 -8.42
C GLN A 65 17.72 -12.77 -7.66
N HIS A 66 18.86 -12.47 -8.28
CA HIS A 66 20.03 -11.91 -7.58
C HIS A 66 20.54 -10.59 -8.15
N GLY A 67 20.02 -10.12 -9.28
CA GLY A 67 20.44 -8.87 -9.92
C GLY A 67 20.32 -7.66 -8.99
N HIS A 68 19.30 -7.67 -8.11
CA HIS A 68 19.08 -6.62 -7.11
C HIS A 68 20.29 -6.37 -6.19
N LYS A 69 21.13 -7.39 -5.94
CA LYS A 69 22.33 -7.26 -5.09
C LYS A 69 23.48 -6.50 -5.76
N ALA A 70 23.48 -6.43 -7.08
CA ALA A 70 24.51 -5.73 -7.86
C ALA A 70 24.04 -4.36 -8.38
N ALA A 71 22.77 -4.01 -8.16
CA ALA A 71 22.17 -2.78 -8.68
C ALA A 71 22.76 -1.50 -8.03
N SER A 72 22.75 -0.41 -8.78
CA SER A 72 23.26 0.90 -8.34
C SER A 72 22.18 1.70 -7.62
N ILE A 73 21.73 1.19 -6.48
CA ILE A 73 20.58 1.70 -5.74
C ILE A 73 20.92 2.66 -4.59
N ASP A 74 22.19 2.73 -4.17
CA ASP A 74 22.63 3.57 -3.06
C ASP A 74 23.19 4.93 -3.53
N PRO A 75 22.54 6.06 -3.21
CA PRO A 75 23.06 7.40 -3.50
C PRO A 75 24.45 7.67 -2.90
N LEU A 76 24.73 7.14 -1.70
CA LEU A 76 25.96 7.44 -0.98
C LEU A 76 27.11 6.50 -1.37
N ASP A 77 26.80 5.41 -2.07
CA ASP A 77 27.74 4.32 -2.39
C ASP A 77 28.53 3.89 -1.14
N LEU A 78 27.81 3.67 -0.05
CA LEU A 78 28.27 3.15 1.24
C LEU A 78 27.89 1.68 1.45
N LEU A 79 26.88 1.18 0.74
CA LEU A 79 26.54 -0.24 0.76
C LEU A 79 27.74 -1.07 0.27
N GLU A 80 28.27 -1.92 1.14
CA GLU A 80 29.24 -2.94 0.75
C GLU A 80 28.55 -3.96 -0.16
N ARG A 81 29.09 -4.16 -1.37
CA ARG A 81 28.54 -5.09 -2.36
C ARG A 81 29.53 -6.24 -2.59
N ASP A 82 29.17 -7.43 -2.12
CA ASP A 82 29.90 -8.64 -2.46
C ASP A 82 29.77 -8.96 -3.95
N PRO A 83 30.81 -9.52 -4.60
CA PRO A 83 30.69 -10.07 -5.94
C PRO A 83 29.56 -11.11 -6.01
N VAL A 84 28.51 -10.80 -6.77
CA VAL A 84 27.36 -11.69 -6.94
C VAL A 84 27.72 -12.76 -7.96
N GLY A 85 28.39 -13.82 -7.52
CA GLY A 85 28.83 -14.91 -8.39
C GLY A 85 27.72 -15.50 -9.27
N ALA A 86 26.47 -15.44 -8.80
CA ALA A 86 25.30 -15.90 -9.54
C ALA A 86 25.08 -15.18 -10.89
N LEU A 87 25.62 -13.98 -11.07
CA LEU A 87 25.50 -13.15 -12.28
C LEU A 87 26.57 -13.43 -13.34
N ASP A 88 27.51 -14.34 -13.06
CA ASP A 88 28.55 -14.77 -13.99
C ASP A 88 28.03 -15.91 -14.89
N PRO A 89 27.84 -15.68 -16.21
CA PRO A 89 27.32 -16.68 -17.13
C PRO A 89 28.22 -17.92 -17.23
N THR A 90 29.53 -17.78 -16.97
CA THR A 90 30.49 -18.89 -17.09
C THR A 90 30.23 -20.00 -16.07
N ARG A 91 29.61 -19.68 -14.93
CA ARG A 91 29.20 -20.65 -13.89
C ARG A 91 28.08 -21.59 -14.35
N TYR A 92 27.38 -21.24 -15.42
CA TYR A 92 26.33 -22.05 -16.02
C TYR A 92 26.81 -22.78 -17.29
N GLY A 93 28.11 -22.69 -17.61
CA GLY A 93 28.68 -23.27 -18.83
C GLY A 93 28.56 -22.38 -20.07
N LEU A 94 28.06 -21.15 -19.93
CA LEU A 94 27.91 -20.17 -21.01
C LEU A 94 29.21 -19.36 -21.13
N ARG A 95 30.11 -19.77 -22.02
CA ARG A 95 31.47 -19.18 -22.14
C ARG A 95 31.71 -18.40 -23.43
N ASP A 96 31.10 -18.81 -24.53
CA ASP A 96 31.25 -18.14 -25.82
C ASP A 96 30.26 -16.98 -25.92
N ALA A 97 30.78 -15.75 -25.92
CA ALA A 97 29.99 -14.53 -26.01
C ALA A 97 29.19 -14.42 -27.32
N ASN A 98 29.66 -15.06 -28.40
CA ASN A 98 29.05 -15.03 -29.73
C ASN A 98 28.09 -16.20 -29.98
N ALA A 99 28.08 -17.22 -29.11
CA ALA A 99 27.16 -18.33 -29.21
C ALA A 99 25.71 -17.82 -29.23
N LYS A 100 24.94 -18.28 -30.22
CA LYS A 100 23.56 -17.87 -30.44
C LYS A 100 22.62 -18.83 -29.73
N PHE A 101 21.71 -18.28 -28.95
CA PHE A 101 20.69 -19.02 -28.20
C PHE A 101 19.30 -18.55 -28.63
N ASP A 102 18.38 -19.49 -28.70
CA ASP A 102 16.96 -19.16 -28.83
C ASP A 102 16.42 -18.70 -27.47
N ILE A 103 16.01 -17.43 -27.40
CA ILE A 103 15.50 -16.82 -26.17
C ILE A 103 13.99 -17.00 -25.98
N ASN A 104 13.26 -17.55 -26.97
CA ASN A 104 11.81 -17.68 -26.92
C ASN A 104 11.37 -18.56 -25.73
N GLY A 105 10.49 -18.04 -24.88
CA GLY A 105 10.06 -18.72 -23.65
C GLY A 105 11.07 -18.69 -22.51
N ILE A 106 12.23 -18.05 -22.68
CA ILE A 106 13.25 -17.85 -21.64
C ILE A 106 13.30 -16.38 -21.22
N ILE A 107 13.42 -15.46 -22.19
CA ILE A 107 13.46 -13.99 -22.00
C ILE A 107 12.33 -13.37 -22.81
N TRP A 108 11.64 -12.38 -22.24
CA TRP A 108 10.59 -11.66 -22.97
C TRP A 108 11.21 -10.55 -23.84
N HIS A 109 10.94 -10.56 -25.14
CA HIS A 109 11.52 -9.59 -26.09
C HIS A 109 10.48 -8.71 -26.79
N ASP A 110 9.27 -9.22 -27.05
CA ASP A 110 8.15 -8.48 -27.63
C ASP A 110 6.89 -8.55 -26.76
N LEU A 111 6.18 -7.42 -26.70
CA LEU A 111 4.83 -7.30 -26.15
C LEU A 111 3.84 -7.83 -27.23
N GLY A 112 3.81 -9.15 -27.42
CA GLY A 112 2.52 -9.76 -27.77
C GLY A 112 1.52 -9.43 -26.65
N SER A 113 0.22 -9.42 -26.92
CA SER A 113 -0.77 -9.40 -25.83
C SER A 113 -0.36 -10.45 -24.79
N LEU A 114 -0.47 -10.16 -23.49
CA LEU A 114 -0.22 -11.13 -22.41
C LEU A 114 -0.98 -12.42 -22.72
N GLY A 115 -0.31 -13.41 -23.34
CA GLY A 115 -0.95 -14.64 -23.84
C GLY A 115 -0.94 -14.91 -25.35
N ALA A 116 -0.27 -14.13 -26.20
CA ALA A 116 -0.03 -14.46 -27.62
C ALA A 116 1.45 -14.86 -27.85
N PRO A 117 1.86 -16.08 -27.47
CA PRO A 117 3.23 -16.53 -27.68
C PRO A 117 3.53 -16.70 -29.17
N SER A 118 4.60 -16.05 -29.65
CA SER A 118 5.19 -16.39 -30.95
C SER A 118 5.81 -17.78 -30.88
N SER A 119 5.63 -18.56 -31.94
CA SER A 119 6.23 -19.90 -32.09
C SER A 119 7.63 -19.84 -32.68
N GLU A 120 8.00 -18.68 -33.25
CA GLU A 120 9.24 -18.54 -34.00
C GLU A 120 10.46 -18.39 -33.07
N PRO A 121 11.58 -19.06 -33.36
CA PRO A 121 12.82 -18.89 -32.63
C PRO A 121 13.33 -17.45 -32.72
N VAL A 122 13.84 -16.92 -31.62
CA VAL A 122 14.47 -15.59 -31.59
C VAL A 122 15.89 -15.73 -31.08
N MET A 123 16.86 -15.51 -31.97
CA MET A 123 18.26 -15.82 -31.72
C MET A 123 19.03 -14.60 -31.24
N TRP A 124 19.49 -14.61 -29.99
CA TRP A 124 20.42 -13.61 -29.45
C TRP A 124 21.77 -14.26 -29.11
N SER A 125 22.86 -13.50 -29.21
CA SER A 125 24.16 -13.91 -28.71
C SER A 125 24.17 -13.85 -27.18
N LEU A 126 25.08 -14.61 -26.55
CA LEU A 126 25.26 -14.52 -25.11
C LEU A 126 25.56 -13.09 -24.66
N SER A 127 26.35 -12.32 -25.41
CA SER A 127 26.61 -10.89 -25.11
C SER A 127 25.32 -10.08 -25.11
N GLU A 128 24.49 -10.21 -26.16
CA GLU A 128 23.21 -9.51 -26.29
C GLU A 128 22.27 -9.83 -25.10
N ILE A 129 22.25 -11.10 -24.68
CA ILE A 129 21.48 -11.55 -23.52
C ILE A 129 21.99 -10.93 -22.22
N VAL A 130 23.29 -11.00 -21.97
CA VAL A 130 23.91 -10.48 -20.74
C VAL A 130 23.68 -8.97 -20.64
N ASP A 131 23.93 -8.23 -21.71
CA ASP A 131 23.76 -6.78 -21.74
C ASP A 131 22.29 -6.38 -21.51
N HIS A 132 21.35 -7.10 -22.13
CA HIS A 132 19.93 -6.89 -21.91
C HIS A 132 19.53 -7.13 -20.44
N LEU A 133 19.85 -8.29 -19.87
CA LEU A 133 19.48 -8.61 -18.49
C LEU A 133 20.14 -7.66 -17.48
N ARG A 134 21.38 -7.24 -17.71
CA ARG A 134 22.05 -6.22 -16.90
C ARG A 134 21.33 -4.89 -16.96
N SER A 135 20.93 -4.44 -18.14
CA SER A 135 20.18 -3.18 -18.30
C SER A 135 18.82 -3.18 -17.59
N VAL A 136 18.19 -4.37 -17.45
CA VAL A 136 16.89 -4.55 -16.81
C VAL A 136 17.02 -4.68 -15.29
N TYR A 137 17.91 -5.56 -14.81
CA TYR A 137 17.94 -6.00 -13.41
C TYR A 137 19.09 -5.40 -12.58
N ILE A 138 20.07 -4.75 -13.23
CA ILE A 138 21.24 -4.15 -12.58
C ILE A 138 21.32 -2.67 -12.95
N GLY A 139 20.21 -1.96 -12.70
CA GLY A 139 20.09 -0.52 -12.95
C GLY A 139 20.05 0.29 -11.66
N ARG A 140 19.33 1.41 -11.72
CA ARG A 140 18.99 2.28 -10.58
C ARG A 140 17.71 1.85 -9.87
N ILE A 141 17.00 0.88 -10.45
CA ILE A 141 15.89 0.17 -9.85
C ILE A 141 16.30 -1.30 -9.77
N ALA A 142 16.14 -1.87 -8.58
CA ALA A 142 16.33 -3.27 -8.28
C ALA A 142 14.99 -3.92 -7.95
N TYR A 143 14.81 -5.18 -8.34
CA TYR A 143 13.53 -5.88 -8.20
C TYR A 143 13.71 -7.18 -7.42
N GLU A 144 12.93 -7.37 -6.36
CA GLU A 144 12.78 -8.65 -5.68
C GLU A 144 11.32 -9.12 -5.83
N TYR A 145 11.10 -10.09 -6.72
CA TYR A 145 9.77 -10.70 -6.94
C TYR A 145 9.82 -12.23 -7.07
N MET A 146 11.01 -12.80 -7.27
CA MET A 146 11.19 -14.23 -7.53
C MET A 146 10.82 -15.11 -6.31
N HIS A 147 10.79 -14.55 -5.10
CA HIS A 147 10.30 -15.24 -3.89
C HIS A 147 8.78 -15.41 -3.87
N SER A 148 8.01 -14.70 -4.70
CA SER A 148 6.57 -14.88 -4.76
C SER A 148 6.25 -16.33 -5.16
N PRO A 149 5.37 -17.05 -4.43
CA PRO A 149 4.96 -18.40 -4.78
C PRO A 149 4.10 -18.42 -6.05
N SER A 150 3.48 -17.29 -6.42
CA SER A 150 2.60 -17.15 -7.57
C SER A 150 3.40 -17.09 -8.88
N LYS A 151 3.22 -18.11 -9.74
CA LYS A 151 3.79 -18.11 -11.09
C LYS A 151 3.34 -16.88 -11.88
N SER A 152 2.07 -16.51 -11.80
CA SER A 152 1.52 -15.36 -12.52
C SER A 152 2.18 -14.05 -12.12
N GLU A 153 2.48 -13.84 -10.83
CA GLU A 153 3.17 -12.62 -10.38
C GLU A 153 4.61 -12.58 -10.92
N ARG A 154 5.33 -13.70 -10.88
CA ARG A 154 6.69 -13.79 -11.44
C ARG A 154 6.72 -13.56 -12.95
N LEU A 155 5.78 -14.16 -13.67
CA LEU A 155 5.66 -13.97 -15.13
C LEU A 155 5.26 -12.53 -15.47
N TRP A 156 4.36 -11.92 -14.70
CA TRP A 156 3.95 -10.53 -14.90
C TRP A 156 5.14 -9.57 -14.78
N PHE A 157 5.95 -9.71 -13.71
CA PHE A 157 7.16 -8.89 -13.56
C PHE A 157 8.17 -9.14 -14.67
N SER A 158 8.55 -10.39 -14.93
CA SER A 158 9.54 -10.68 -15.99
C SER A 158 9.09 -10.15 -17.36
N HIS A 159 7.81 -10.30 -17.71
CA HIS A 159 7.26 -9.78 -18.96
C HIS A 159 7.29 -8.25 -19.00
N LEU A 160 6.85 -7.61 -17.92
CA LEU A 160 6.84 -6.16 -17.81
C LEU A 160 8.24 -5.56 -17.91
N LEU A 161 9.24 -6.19 -17.29
CA LEU A 161 10.57 -5.64 -17.16
C LEU A 161 11.47 -5.88 -18.37
N GLU A 162 11.33 -7.04 -19.03
CA GLU A 162 12.25 -7.46 -20.12
C GLU A 162 11.76 -7.00 -21.51
N SER A 163 10.45 -6.82 -21.71
CA SER A 163 9.91 -6.46 -23.02
C SER A 163 10.43 -5.10 -23.50
N LYS A 164 10.93 -5.00 -24.74
CA LYS A 164 11.48 -3.73 -25.25
C LYS A 164 10.45 -2.61 -25.29
N GLN A 165 9.19 -2.93 -25.61
CA GLN A 165 8.09 -1.97 -25.69
C GLN A 165 7.71 -1.36 -24.33
N THR A 166 7.91 -2.05 -23.20
CA THR A 166 7.62 -1.50 -21.87
C THR A 166 8.70 -0.51 -21.41
N SER A 167 9.95 -0.68 -21.86
CA SER A 167 11.06 0.22 -21.48
C SER A 167 10.84 1.69 -21.86
N GLY A 168 10.08 1.95 -22.93
CA GLY A 168 9.70 3.31 -23.35
C GLY A 168 8.44 3.84 -22.65
N ARG A 169 7.49 2.96 -22.28
CA ARG A 169 6.19 3.34 -21.70
C ARG A 169 6.30 4.11 -20.38
N TYR A 170 7.36 3.87 -19.62
CA TYR A 170 7.57 4.48 -18.30
C TYR A 170 8.54 5.65 -18.31
N LYS A 171 9.05 6.06 -19.48
CA LYS A 171 9.91 7.24 -19.57
C LYS A 171 9.06 8.51 -19.46
N PRO A 172 9.40 9.45 -18.57
CA PRO A 172 8.71 10.73 -18.51
C PRO A 172 9.01 11.56 -19.76
N ASP A 173 7.98 12.19 -20.31
CA ASP A 173 8.14 13.23 -21.32
C ASP A 173 8.69 14.53 -20.69
N ASP A 174 8.97 15.53 -21.53
CA ASP A 174 9.59 16.79 -21.08
C ASP A 174 8.69 17.56 -20.09
N GLU A 175 7.37 17.48 -20.22
CA GLU A 175 6.43 18.11 -19.30
C GLU A 175 6.49 17.42 -17.93
N GLN A 176 6.45 16.09 -17.89
CA GLN A 176 6.58 15.31 -16.67
C GLN A 176 7.96 15.51 -16.03
N LYS A 177 9.03 15.63 -16.82
CA LYS A 177 10.37 15.96 -16.32
C LYS A 177 10.40 17.33 -15.66
N ARG A 178 9.77 18.36 -16.25
CA ARG A 178 9.63 19.69 -15.64
C ARG A 178 8.79 19.65 -14.36
N ARG A 179 7.70 18.87 -14.35
CA ARG A 179 6.87 18.68 -13.15
C ARG A 179 7.69 18.08 -12.01
N ILE A 180 8.43 17.01 -12.29
CA ILE A 180 9.34 16.38 -11.32
C ILE A 180 10.33 17.41 -10.77
N TRP A 181 11.01 18.16 -11.63
CA TRP A 181 11.95 19.18 -11.19
C TRP A 181 11.28 20.26 -10.33
N GLY A 182 10.09 20.73 -10.74
CA GLY A 182 9.34 21.75 -10.00
C GLY A 182 9.02 21.32 -8.58
N LEU A 183 8.60 20.08 -8.37
CA LEU A 183 8.35 19.52 -7.02
C LEU A 183 9.62 19.53 -6.18
N LEU A 184 10.72 19.04 -6.75
CA LEU A 184 12.02 18.94 -6.08
C LEU A 184 12.58 20.33 -5.71
N ALA A 185 12.55 21.26 -6.65
CA ALA A 185 13.05 22.62 -6.46
C ALA A 185 12.22 23.40 -5.42
N ARG A 186 10.89 23.24 -5.41
CA ARG A 186 10.02 23.86 -4.40
C ARG A 186 10.24 23.25 -3.02
N SER A 187 10.40 21.94 -2.91
CA SER A 187 10.75 21.28 -1.64
C SER A 187 12.05 21.80 -1.03
N GLU A 188 13.11 21.90 -1.83
CA GLU A 188 14.40 22.44 -1.34
C GLU A 188 14.28 23.91 -0.95
N THR A 189 13.58 24.72 -1.76
CA THR A 189 13.36 26.13 -1.45
C THR A 189 12.53 26.32 -0.18
N TRP A 190 11.54 25.46 0.05
CA TRP A 190 10.71 25.41 1.25
C TRP A 190 11.55 25.14 2.50
N ASP A 191 12.37 24.09 2.49
CA ASP A 191 13.21 23.72 3.63
C ASP A 191 14.26 24.80 3.94
N GLN A 192 14.89 25.39 2.91
CA GLN A 192 15.80 26.52 3.07
C GLN A 192 15.09 27.77 3.63
N PHE A 193 13.85 28.03 3.20
CA PHE A 193 13.05 29.14 3.73
C PHE A 193 12.74 28.94 5.21
N LEU A 194 12.32 27.74 5.61
CA LEU A 194 12.07 27.40 7.01
C LEU A 194 13.33 27.53 7.86
N GLN A 195 14.47 27.07 7.37
CA GLN A 195 15.76 27.22 8.07
C GLN A 195 16.11 28.70 8.29
N LEU A 196 15.87 29.55 7.29
CA LEU A 196 16.16 30.98 7.36
C LEU A 196 15.22 31.73 8.32
N LYS A 197 13.90 31.46 8.24
CA LYS A 197 12.88 32.21 8.99
C LYS A 197 12.63 31.66 10.38
N PHE A 198 12.88 30.36 10.59
CA PHE A 198 12.63 29.65 11.84
C PHE A 198 13.84 28.77 12.20
N PRO A 199 15.01 29.35 12.50
CA PRO A 199 16.25 28.59 12.70
C PRO A 199 16.19 27.58 13.85
N ASN A 200 15.32 27.81 14.85
CA ASN A 200 15.13 26.92 16.00
C ASN A 200 14.04 25.86 15.79
N LEU A 201 13.47 25.76 14.59
CA LEU A 201 12.41 24.82 14.28
C LEU A 201 12.96 23.43 13.97
N LYS A 202 12.48 22.43 14.70
CA LYS A 202 12.63 21.02 14.34
C LYS A 202 11.54 20.67 13.31
N ARG A 203 11.90 20.71 12.02
CA ARG A 203 10.95 20.54 10.91
C ARG A 203 10.94 19.14 10.31
N TYR A 204 12.02 18.38 10.52
CA TYR A 204 12.21 17.05 9.92
C TYR A 204 12.09 17.08 8.39
N GLY A 205 12.84 18.00 7.77
CA GLY A 205 12.79 18.34 6.35
C GLY A 205 13.05 17.18 5.40
N LEU A 206 12.78 17.39 4.11
CA LEU A 206 12.92 16.37 3.07
C LEU A 206 14.29 16.39 2.38
N GLU A 207 15.19 17.31 2.76
CA GLU A 207 16.50 17.49 2.15
C GLU A 207 17.33 16.19 2.12
N GLY A 208 17.63 15.71 0.90
CA GLY A 208 18.28 14.43 0.61
C GLY A 208 17.34 13.29 0.19
N ALA A 209 16.02 13.52 0.23
CA ALA A 209 14.97 12.58 -0.13
C ALA A 209 13.84 13.24 -0.96
N GLU A 210 14.11 14.35 -1.64
CA GLU A 210 13.11 15.17 -2.35
C GLU A 210 12.39 14.39 -3.47
N SER A 211 13.01 13.34 -4.00
CA SER A 211 12.38 12.41 -4.95
C SER A 211 11.16 11.65 -4.37
N MET A 212 10.95 11.67 -3.06
CA MET A 212 9.71 11.22 -2.42
C MET A 212 8.48 11.96 -2.97
N LEU A 213 8.57 13.26 -3.27
CA LEU A 213 7.44 13.99 -3.85
C LEU A 213 7.13 13.47 -5.26
N SER A 214 8.14 13.15 -6.06
CA SER A 214 7.96 12.52 -7.37
C SER A 214 7.31 11.14 -7.26
N ALA A 215 7.67 10.37 -6.22
CA ALA A 215 7.06 9.07 -5.92
C ALA A 215 5.55 9.20 -5.65
N VAL A 216 5.17 10.09 -4.72
CA VAL A 216 3.76 10.27 -4.34
C VAL A 216 2.94 10.89 -5.46
N ASP A 217 3.49 11.90 -6.17
CA ASP A 217 2.89 12.49 -7.37
C ASP A 217 2.56 11.43 -8.43
N SER A 218 3.48 10.49 -8.66
CA SER A 218 3.28 9.38 -9.59
C SER A 218 2.11 8.49 -9.20
N ILE A 219 1.89 8.24 -7.90
CA ILE A 219 0.76 7.45 -7.41
C ILE A 219 -0.55 8.20 -7.65
N PHE A 220 -0.62 9.49 -7.31
CA PHE A 220 -1.82 10.30 -7.49
C PHE A 220 -2.20 10.45 -8.97
N HIS A 221 -1.20 10.69 -9.83
CA HIS A 221 -1.41 10.72 -11.27
C HIS A 221 -1.87 9.35 -11.79
N SER A 222 -1.26 8.24 -11.35
CA SER A 222 -1.68 6.90 -11.78
C SER A 222 -3.11 6.58 -11.29
N ALA A 223 -3.48 7.02 -10.09
CA ALA A 223 -4.83 6.87 -9.56
C ALA A 223 -5.87 7.61 -10.40
N SER A 224 -5.59 8.86 -10.81
CA SER A 224 -6.49 9.66 -11.64
C SER A 224 -6.74 9.06 -13.03
N GLN A 225 -5.73 8.39 -13.60
CA GLN A 225 -5.80 7.72 -14.90
C GLN A 225 -6.50 6.35 -14.84
N ASN A 226 -6.56 5.72 -13.66
CA ASN A 226 -7.06 4.36 -13.50
C ASN A 226 -8.33 4.29 -12.64
N ASN A 227 -9.10 5.38 -12.58
CA ASN A 227 -10.41 5.46 -11.91
C ASN A 227 -10.36 5.14 -10.40
N VAL A 228 -9.21 5.35 -9.76
CA VAL A 228 -9.06 5.28 -8.30
C VAL A 228 -9.31 6.69 -7.76
N SER A 229 -10.55 6.96 -7.36
CA SER A 229 -10.98 8.31 -6.96
C SER A 229 -10.61 8.70 -5.53
N ASN A 230 -10.18 7.75 -4.69
CA ASN A 230 -9.83 8.02 -3.30
C ASN A 230 -8.47 7.41 -2.92
N VAL A 231 -7.62 8.20 -2.28
CA VAL A 231 -6.34 7.73 -1.72
C VAL A 231 -6.31 8.03 -0.23
N VAL A 232 -6.26 6.98 0.59
CA VAL A 232 -5.99 7.11 2.03
C VAL A 232 -4.49 7.06 2.24
N LEU A 233 -3.92 8.14 2.76
CA LEU A 233 -2.50 8.34 2.93
C LEU A 233 -2.14 8.40 4.42
N CYS A 234 -1.13 7.66 4.84
CA CYS A 234 -0.48 7.88 6.14
C CYS A 234 1.03 8.00 5.98
N MET A 235 1.65 8.78 6.86
CA MET A 235 3.05 9.15 6.75
C MET A 235 3.59 9.61 8.12
N PRO A 236 4.88 9.36 8.44
CA PRO A 236 5.53 9.91 9.64
C PRO A 236 5.94 11.39 9.43
N HIS A 237 6.97 11.83 10.15
CA HIS A 237 7.43 13.22 10.15
C HIS A 237 8.28 13.62 8.92
N ARG A 238 9.05 12.68 8.33
CA ARG A 238 10.09 12.97 7.33
C ARG A 238 9.54 13.62 6.06
N GLY A 239 9.75 14.92 5.88
CA GLY A 239 9.29 15.65 4.70
C GLY A 239 7.78 15.86 4.63
N ARG A 240 7.07 15.66 5.75
CA ARG A 240 5.60 15.81 5.82
C ARG A 240 5.15 17.20 5.40
N LEU A 241 5.86 18.24 5.87
CA LEU A 241 5.51 19.62 5.57
C LEU A 241 5.64 19.92 4.06
N SER A 242 6.69 19.40 3.41
CA SER A 242 6.87 19.55 1.96
C SER A 242 5.76 18.87 1.18
N LEU A 243 5.33 17.68 1.61
CA LEU A 243 4.21 16.96 0.98
C LEU A 243 2.87 17.69 1.19
N LEU A 244 2.63 18.22 2.40
CA LEU A 244 1.43 18.99 2.72
C LEU A 244 1.32 20.24 1.84
N THR A 245 2.37 21.04 1.75
CA THR A 245 2.33 22.31 1.01
C THR A 245 2.32 22.12 -0.49
N ASP A 246 3.10 21.17 -1.01
CA ASP A 246 3.36 21.09 -2.45
C ASP A 246 2.41 20.15 -3.19
N LEU A 247 2.02 19.02 -2.59
CA LEU A 247 1.12 18.05 -3.21
C LEU A 247 -0.30 18.09 -2.65
N LEU A 248 -0.46 18.44 -1.37
CA LEU A 248 -1.78 18.45 -0.72
C LEU A 248 -2.40 19.85 -0.57
N GLU A 249 -1.81 20.85 -1.23
CA GLU A 249 -2.32 22.23 -1.29
C GLU A 249 -2.60 22.86 0.10
N TYR A 250 -1.89 22.40 1.13
CA TYR A 250 -2.06 22.89 2.48
C TYR A 250 -1.45 24.29 2.63
N SER A 251 -2.18 25.20 3.27
CA SER A 251 -1.80 26.61 3.37
C SER A 251 -0.45 26.80 4.09
N PRO A 252 0.56 27.43 3.45
CA PRO A 252 1.79 27.81 4.14
C PRO A 252 1.54 28.74 5.33
N ALA A 253 0.58 29.67 5.21
CA ALA A 253 0.20 30.57 6.30
C ALA A 253 -0.33 29.80 7.53
N ALA A 254 -1.10 28.72 7.32
CA ALA A 254 -1.55 27.85 8.40
C ALA A 254 -0.38 27.15 9.11
N ILE A 255 0.60 26.64 8.35
CA ILE A 255 1.80 26.03 8.93
C ILE A 255 2.60 27.06 9.72
N PHE A 256 2.82 28.26 9.19
CA PHE A 256 3.54 29.33 9.88
C PHE A 256 2.81 29.80 11.14
N HIS A 257 1.47 29.87 11.12
CA HIS A 257 0.64 30.14 12.30
C HIS A 257 0.88 29.10 13.39
N LYS A 258 0.88 27.81 13.03
CA LYS A 258 1.18 26.71 13.96
C LYS A 258 2.62 26.74 14.48
N ILE A 259 3.60 27.08 13.64
CA ILE A 259 5.00 27.25 14.05
C ILE A 259 5.16 28.36 15.09
N ARG A 260 4.34 29.43 15.01
CA ARG A 260 4.30 30.51 16.02
C ARG A 260 3.50 30.16 17.28
N GLY A 261 3.00 28.92 17.40
CA GLY A 261 2.24 28.45 18.56
C GLY A 261 0.73 28.69 18.46
N GLY A 262 0.22 29.13 17.31
CA GLY A 262 -1.21 29.26 17.06
C GLY A 262 -1.93 27.91 16.93
N SER A 263 -3.25 27.92 17.09
CA SER A 263 -4.07 26.71 16.97
C SER A 263 -4.34 26.34 15.50
N GLU A 264 -4.31 25.06 15.18
CA GLU A 264 -4.66 24.51 13.87
C GLU A 264 -6.18 24.32 13.68
N VAL A 265 -6.94 24.42 14.77
CA VAL A 265 -8.40 24.33 14.81
C VAL A 265 -9.00 25.52 15.55
N PRO A 266 -10.25 25.93 15.25
CA PRO A 266 -10.91 27.02 15.96
C PRO A 266 -10.94 26.79 17.48
N GLU A 267 -10.46 27.78 18.25
CA GLU A 267 -10.33 27.67 19.72
C GLU A 267 -11.67 27.41 20.42
N ASN A 268 -12.77 27.91 19.84
CA ASN A 268 -14.13 27.71 20.36
C ASN A 268 -14.57 26.24 20.37
N LEU A 269 -13.87 25.34 19.67
CA LEU A 269 -14.12 23.90 19.74
C LEU A 269 -13.50 23.25 20.99
N GLY A 270 -12.63 23.95 21.72
CA GLY A 270 -11.98 23.42 22.93
C GLY A 270 -11.01 22.26 22.67
N ALA A 271 -10.50 22.15 21.45
CA ALA A 271 -9.52 21.13 21.07
C ALA A 271 -8.13 21.51 21.59
N VAL A 272 -7.37 20.50 22.05
CA VAL A 272 -6.01 20.68 22.60
C VAL A 272 -4.96 20.92 21.51
N GLY A 273 -5.22 20.45 20.28
CA GLY A 273 -4.28 20.48 19.17
C GLY A 273 -3.16 19.43 19.29
N ASP A 274 -2.21 19.49 18.35
CA ASP A 274 -1.07 18.59 18.25
C ASP A 274 0.17 19.30 17.65
N VAL A 275 1.28 18.62 17.38
CA VAL A 275 2.50 19.22 16.81
C VAL A 275 2.44 19.34 15.27
N ILE A 276 3.27 20.22 14.69
CA ILE A 276 3.33 20.48 13.24
C ILE A 276 3.53 19.22 12.39
N SER A 277 4.25 18.22 12.90
CA SER A 277 4.53 16.97 12.19
C SER A 277 3.35 16.01 12.16
N HIS A 278 2.20 16.38 12.73
CA HIS A 278 0.96 15.59 12.72
C HIS A 278 -0.18 16.27 11.93
N LEU A 279 0.06 17.47 11.37
CA LEU A 279 -0.91 18.20 10.54
C LEU A 279 -1.37 17.37 9.34
N VAL A 280 -2.59 17.57 8.86
CA VAL A 280 -3.18 16.79 7.77
C VAL A 280 -3.85 17.69 6.74
N ALA A 281 -4.10 17.13 5.56
CA ALA A 281 -4.87 17.74 4.50
C ALA A 281 -5.77 16.69 3.83
N CYS A 282 -6.93 17.12 3.35
CA CYS A 282 -7.90 16.28 2.64
C CYS A 282 -8.34 16.89 1.29
N PRO A 283 -7.41 17.24 0.38
CA PRO A 283 -7.77 17.91 -0.87
C PRO A 283 -8.39 16.96 -1.89
N THR A 284 -9.07 17.53 -2.88
CA THR A 284 -9.40 16.85 -4.13
C THR A 284 -8.50 17.41 -5.21
N LEU A 285 -7.68 16.55 -5.80
CA LEU A 285 -6.65 16.93 -6.75
C LEU A 285 -7.05 16.56 -8.18
N GLU A 286 -6.77 17.45 -9.11
CA GLU A 286 -6.92 17.23 -10.55
C GLU A 286 -5.55 17.04 -11.22
N TYR A 287 -5.48 16.10 -12.15
CA TYR A 287 -4.25 15.75 -12.86
C TYR A 287 -4.49 15.82 -14.38
N PRO A 288 -3.57 16.42 -15.16
CA PRO A 288 -3.66 16.42 -16.62
C PRO A 288 -3.79 15.01 -17.18
N GLY A 289 -4.72 14.82 -18.13
CA GLY A 289 -4.99 13.50 -18.72
C GLY A 289 -5.64 12.48 -17.78
N GLY A 290 -5.94 12.85 -16.53
CA GLY A 290 -6.72 12.04 -15.60
C GLY A 290 -8.21 12.08 -15.94
N SER A 291 -8.89 10.93 -15.90
CA SER A 291 -10.34 10.85 -16.14
C SER A 291 -11.16 11.13 -14.88
N THR A 292 -10.52 11.16 -13.71
CA THR A 292 -11.21 11.21 -12.41
C THR A 292 -10.39 12.01 -11.40
N PRO A 293 -10.95 13.03 -10.74
CA PRO A 293 -10.30 13.71 -9.62
C PRO A 293 -9.98 12.74 -8.49
N VAL A 294 -8.87 12.99 -7.80
CA VAL A 294 -8.39 12.14 -6.71
C VAL A 294 -8.60 12.83 -5.38
N HIS A 295 -9.51 12.32 -4.57
CA HIS A 295 -9.70 12.76 -3.20
C HIS A 295 -8.68 12.09 -2.29
N VAL A 296 -7.72 12.87 -1.79
CA VAL A 296 -6.69 12.39 -0.88
C VAL A 296 -7.14 12.64 0.55
N THR A 297 -7.03 11.64 1.43
CA THR A 297 -7.27 11.78 2.87
C THR A 297 -6.00 11.42 3.60
N MET A 298 -5.27 12.41 4.11
CA MET A 298 -4.10 12.18 4.97
C MET A 298 -4.55 12.00 6.42
N LEU A 299 -4.13 10.92 7.07
CA LEU A 299 -4.48 10.67 8.47
C LEU A 299 -3.60 11.43 9.47
N GLN A 300 -4.24 11.86 10.57
CA GLN A 300 -3.51 12.29 11.76
C GLN A 300 -2.80 11.08 12.36
N ASN A 301 -1.65 11.29 12.97
CA ASN A 301 -0.89 10.24 13.63
C ASN A 301 -0.19 10.80 14.87
N PRO A 302 -0.03 9.99 15.93
CA PRO A 302 0.86 10.35 17.02
C PRO A 302 2.33 10.25 16.57
N SER A 303 3.26 10.65 17.44
CA SER A 303 4.69 10.45 17.22
C SER A 303 5.14 8.99 17.35
N HIS A 304 4.29 8.10 17.87
CA HIS A 304 4.49 6.66 17.88
C HIS A 304 4.47 6.14 16.44
N LEU A 305 5.66 5.97 15.86
CA LEU A 305 5.83 5.62 14.45
C LEU A 305 5.07 4.33 14.11
N GLU A 306 4.56 4.27 12.88
CA GLU A 306 3.83 3.14 12.30
C GLU A 306 2.44 2.83 12.92
N ALA A 307 2.09 3.41 14.08
CA ALA A 307 0.80 3.17 14.73
C ALA A 307 -0.43 3.57 13.87
N VAL A 308 -0.25 4.52 12.94
CA VAL A 308 -1.30 4.98 12.02
C VAL A 308 -1.58 4.02 10.87
N ASN A 309 -0.67 3.09 10.57
CA ASN A 309 -0.76 2.23 9.38
C ASN A 309 -2.01 1.33 9.37
N PRO A 310 -2.33 0.57 10.45
CA PRO A 310 -3.58 -0.19 10.49
C PRO A 310 -4.82 0.72 10.50
N VAL A 311 -4.72 1.94 11.03
CA VAL A 311 -5.81 2.93 10.98
C VAL A 311 -6.09 3.35 9.53
N ALA A 312 -5.04 3.59 8.74
CA ALA A 312 -5.14 3.89 7.31
C ALA A 312 -5.79 2.75 6.52
N MET A 313 -5.40 1.49 6.81
CA MET A 313 -6.04 0.32 6.21
C MET A 313 -7.53 0.24 6.57
N GLY A 314 -7.88 0.47 7.84
CA GLY A 314 -9.26 0.48 8.31
C GLY A 314 -10.10 1.57 7.64
N GLN A 315 -9.57 2.79 7.53
CA GLN A 315 -10.27 3.89 6.87
C GLN A 315 -10.43 3.63 5.36
N ALA A 316 -9.40 3.09 4.70
CA ALA A 316 -9.48 2.68 3.30
C ALA A 316 -10.56 1.62 3.10
N ARG A 317 -10.60 0.60 3.95
CA ARG A 317 -11.63 -0.45 3.94
C ARG A 317 -13.04 0.13 4.12
N ALA A 318 -13.23 1.05 5.07
CA ALA A 318 -14.51 1.69 5.31
C ALA A 318 -14.99 2.51 4.09
N LYS A 319 -14.09 3.30 3.48
CA LYS A 319 -14.39 4.06 2.25
C LYS A 319 -14.71 3.13 1.07
N GLN A 320 -13.95 2.05 0.89
CA GLN A 320 -14.23 1.05 -0.14
C GLN A 320 -15.62 0.46 0.02
N TYR A 321 -15.97 0.11 1.26
CA TYR A 321 -17.28 -0.46 1.54
C TYR A 321 -18.41 0.52 1.22
N SER A 322 -18.27 1.79 1.61
CA SER A 322 -19.26 2.82 1.26
C SER A 322 -19.40 3.00 -0.25
N LEU A 323 -18.29 3.09 -0.98
CA LEU A 323 -18.33 3.38 -2.42
C LEU A 323 -18.77 2.20 -3.28
N ILE A 324 -18.52 0.96 -2.85
CA ILE A 324 -18.99 -0.22 -3.58
C ILE A 324 -20.52 -0.30 -3.56
N LYS A 325 -21.18 0.06 -2.45
CA LYS A 325 -22.65 0.10 -2.37
C LYS A 325 -23.27 1.07 -3.37
N GLU A 326 -22.56 2.14 -3.69
CA GLU A 326 -22.99 3.19 -4.61
C GLU A 326 -22.50 2.95 -6.05
N SER A 327 -21.72 1.88 -6.28
CA SER A 327 -21.14 1.52 -7.57
C SER A 327 -21.90 0.39 -8.27
N GLY A 328 -21.65 0.19 -9.57
CA GLY A 328 -22.18 -0.96 -10.30
C GLY A 328 -21.67 -2.31 -9.77
N ASN A 329 -22.38 -3.38 -10.12
CA ASN A 329 -22.16 -4.75 -9.59
C ASN A 329 -20.74 -5.31 -9.83
N ASP A 330 -19.99 -4.79 -10.79
CA ASP A 330 -18.62 -5.23 -11.09
C ASP A 330 -17.55 -4.54 -10.23
N CYS A 331 -17.93 -3.51 -9.47
CA CYS A 331 -17.03 -2.76 -8.59
C CYS A 331 -16.64 -3.58 -7.38
N MET A 332 -15.38 -3.43 -6.99
CA MET A 332 -14.71 -4.39 -6.14
C MET A 332 -13.68 -3.63 -5.29
N LEU A 333 -13.43 -4.07 -4.04
CA LEU A 333 -12.38 -3.48 -3.17
C LEU A 333 -11.07 -3.30 -3.93
N GLY A 334 -10.51 -2.11 -3.74
CA GLY A 334 -9.31 -1.66 -4.42
C GLY A 334 -9.57 -0.87 -5.70
N ASP A 335 -10.73 -1.03 -6.36
CA ASP A 335 -11.00 -0.38 -7.64
C ASP A 335 -11.12 1.15 -7.53
N LYS A 336 -11.82 1.64 -6.50
CA LYS A 336 -12.09 3.08 -6.30
C LYS A 336 -11.23 3.73 -5.22
N VAL A 337 -10.69 2.94 -4.30
CA VAL A 337 -9.93 3.43 -3.14
C VAL A 337 -8.64 2.65 -2.98
N MET A 338 -7.55 3.34 -2.69
CA MET A 338 -6.28 2.73 -2.30
C MET A 338 -5.74 3.27 -0.99
N CYS A 339 -4.90 2.46 -0.34
CA CYS A 339 -4.12 2.84 0.82
C CYS A 339 -2.67 3.02 0.39
N VAL A 340 -2.07 4.16 0.76
CA VAL A 340 -0.67 4.50 0.54
C VAL A 340 -0.05 4.77 1.91
N GLN A 341 1.03 4.05 2.23
CA GLN A 341 1.69 4.13 3.53
C GLN A 341 3.14 4.53 3.33
N LEU A 342 3.54 5.65 3.94
CA LEU A 342 4.92 6.09 3.96
C LEU A 342 5.56 5.70 5.30
N HIS A 343 6.81 5.27 5.25
CA HIS A 343 7.54 4.75 6.41
C HIS A 343 8.95 5.33 6.50
N GLY A 344 9.55 5.28 7.69
CA GLY A 344 11.01 5.41 7.85
C GLY A 344 11.66 4.03 7.92
N ASP A 345 12.86 3.84 7.39
CA ASP A 345 13.53 2.54 7.29
C ASP A 345 13.67 1.81 8.64
N ALA A 346 14.14 2.51 9.68
CA ALA A 346 14.32 1.90 10.99
C ALA A 346 12.99 1.54 11.69
N ALA A 347 11.96 2.36 11.51
CA ALA A 347 10.66 2.12 12.13
C ALA A 347 9.90 1.00 11.41
N PHE A 348 10.02 0.92 10.07
CA PHE A 348 9.41 -0.11 9.25
C PHE A 348 9.86 -1.53 9.63
N THR A 349 11.12 -1.69 10.02
CA THR A 349 11.64 -2.98 10.51
C THR A 349 11.50 -3.19 12.01
N GLY A 350 11.43 -2.11 12.80
CA GLY A 350 11.50 -2.17 14.26
C GLY A 350 10.15 -2.24 14.98
N GLN A 351 9.06 -1.77 14.37
CA GLN A 351 7.75 -1.70 15.02
C GLN A 351 6.88 -2.91 14.69
N GLY A 352 6.49 -3.68 15.70
CA GLY A 352 5.68 -4.90 15.55
C GLY A 352 4.31 -4.67 14.87
N VAL A 353 3.76 -3.47 14.98
CA VAL A 353 2.49 -3.08 14.32
C VAL A 353 2.58 -3.17 12.79
N ILE A 354 3.77 -3.06 12.20
CA ILE A 354 3.99 -3.31 10.76
C ILE A 354 3.69 -4.77 10.42
N MET A 355 4.27 -5.70 11.19
CA MET A 355 4.06 -7.13 11.01
C MET A 355 2.58 -7.49 11.16
N GLU A 356 1.91 -6.94 12.18
CA GLU A 356 0.47 -7.13 12.40
C GLU A 356 -0.35 -6.60 11.22
N GLY A 357 -0.11 -5.36 10.79
CA GLY A 357 -0.81 -4.74 9.65
C GLY A 357 -0.61 -5.50 8.34
N LEU A 358 0.62 -5.91 8.02
CA LEU A 358 0.92 -6.74 6.85
C LEU A 358 0.22 -8.10 6.95
N GLY A 359 0.14 -8.70 8.14
CA GLY A 359 -0.61 -9.93 8.38
C GLY A 359 -2.10 -9.82 8.05
N LEU A 360 -2.70 -8.65 8.22
CA LEU A 360 -4.11 -8.37 7.89
C LEU A 360 -4.36 -8.09 6.40
N SER A 361 -3.33 -7.75 5.62
CA SER A 361 -3.43 -7.25 4.22
C SER A 361 -4.27 -8.12 3.29
N ASN A 362 -4.23 -9.45 3.48
CA ASN A 362 -4.91 -10.44 2.65
C ASN A 362 -6.03 -11.19 3.38
N LEU A 363 -6.33 -10.84 4.64
CA LEU A 363 -7.40 -11.49 5.40
C LEU A 363 -8.78 -10.96 5.00
N PRO A 364 -9.81 -11.83 4.94
CA PRO A 364 -11.19 -11.39 4.82
C PRO A 364 -11.55 -10.37 5.90
N HIS A 365 -12.50 -9.48 5.62
CA HIS A 365 -12.93 -8.41 6.52
C HIS A 365 -11.89 -7.33 6.86
N TYR A 366 -10.60 -7.53 6.58
CA TYR A 366 -9.54 -6.55 6.86
C TYR A 366 -8.88 -5.99 5.60
N THR A 367 -8.76 -6.81 4.55
CA THR A 367 -8.08 -6.40 3.32
C THR A 367 -8.65 -5.10 2.73
N SER A 368 -7.75 -4.18 2.41
CA SER A 368 -7.99 -2.94 1.66
C SER A 368 -7.67 -3.09 0.16
N GLY A 369 -7.54 -4.32 -0.34
CA GLY A 369 -7.23 -4.60 -1.75
C GLY A 369 -5.81 -4.20 -2.17
N GLY A 370 -4.85 -4.40 -1.26
CA GLY A 370 -3.44 -4.09 -1.46
C GLY A 370 -3.07 -2.64 -1.11
N SER A 371 -2.05 -2.44 -0.29
CA SER A 371 -1.45 -1.14 0.02
C SER A 371 -0.17 -0.91 -0.79
N VAL A 372 0.10 0.34 -1.17
CA VAL A 372 1.41 0.73 -1.71
C VAL A 372 2.24 1.30 -0.57
N HIS A 373 3.35 0.65 -0.25
CA HIS A 373 4.27 1.09 0.81
C HIS A 373 5.45 1.82 0.18
N LEU A 374 5.77 3.01 0.69
CA LEU A 374 6.95 3.79 0.31
C LEU A 374 7.82 4.00 1.54
N VAL A 375 8.94 3.29 1.61
CA VAL A 375 9.91 3.44 2.71
C VAL A 375 10.92 4.52 2.32
N VAL A 376 10.92 5.64 3.03
CA VAL A 376 11.92 6.71 2.87
C VAL A 376 13.19 6.28 3.60
N ASN A 377 14.00 5.47 2.92
CA ASN A 377 15.18 4.82 3.47
C ASN A 377 16.40 5.71 3.35
N ASN A 378 16.61 6.56 4.35
CA ASN A 378 17.80 7.40 4.45
C ASN A 378 18.99 6.70 5.14
N ASN A 379 18.89 5.37 5.33
CA ASN A 379 19.87 4.49 5.96
C ASN A 379 20.20 4.78 7.44
N ILE A 380 19.37 5.57 8.14
CA ILE A 380 19.64 5.98 9.52
C ILE A 380 18.37 6.29 10.34
N GLY A 381 18.17 5.54 11.43
CA GLY A 381 17.17 5.82 12.45
C GLY A 381 17.74 6.66 13.59
N TYR A 382 17.46 7.97 13.61
CA TYR A 382 18.09 8.93 14.52
C TYR A 382 19.63 8.89 14.41
N THR A 383 20.33 8.20 15.32
CA THR A 383 21.79 7.95 15.33
C THR A 383 22.16 6.50 15.01
N THR A 384 21.19 5.62 14.75
CA THR A 384 21.42 4.19 14.53
C THR A 384 21.51 3.91 13.03
N PRO A 385 22.66 3.45 12.49
CA PRO A 385 22.77 3.12 11.08
C PRO A 385 21.99 1.85 10.73
N ALA A 386 21.64 1.71 9.46
CA ALA A 386 20.93 0.56 8.89
C ALA A 386 21.43 -0.81 9.39
N ALA A 387 22.74 -1.03 9.47
CA ALA A 387 23.36 -2.29 9.90
C ALA A 387 23.02 -2.68 11.36
N ASN A 388 22.67 -1.71 12.21
CA ASN A 388 22.29 -1.93 13.60
C ASN A 388 20.78 -1.81 13.84
N ALA A 389 20.00 -1.52 12.80
CA ALA A 389 18.55 -1.30 12.88
C ALA A 389 17.71 -2.54 12.51
N ARG A 390 18.35 -3.57 11.93
CA ARG A 390 17.68 -4.79 11.43
C ARG A 390 18.65 -5.97 11.32
N SER A 391 18.10 -7.18 11.19
CA SER A 391 18.87 -8.43 11.07
C SER A 391 18.90 -9.01 9.65
N THR A 392 18.53 -8.22 8.65
CA THR A 392 18.49 -8.62 7.22
C THR A 392 19.04 -7.50 6.33
N LEU A 393 19.25 -7.78 5.05
CA LEU A 393 19.90 -6.84 4.12
C LEU A 393 19.07 -5.56 3.92
N TYR A 394 17.79 -5.71 3.61
CA TYR A 394 16.91 -4.59 3.26
C TYR A 394 15.90 -4.30 4.36
N CYS A 395 15.53 -3.03 4.51
CA CYS A 395 14.45 -2.65 5.43
C CYS A 395 13.10 -3.23 4.98
N SER A 396 12.94 -3.50 3.69
CA SER A 396 11.74 -4.07 3.07
C SER A 396 11.56 -5.58 3.27
N ASP A 397 12.54 -6.28 3.85
CA ASP A 397 12.49 -7.74 4.05
C ASP A 397 11.28 -8.18 4.91
N ILE A 398 10.75 -7.31 5.77
CA ILE A 398 9.54 -7.59 6.55
C ILE A 398 8.34 -7.93 5.65
N GLY A 399 8.24 -7.35 4.45
CA GLY A 399 7.20 -7.66 3.46
C GLY A 399 7.26 -9.07 2.89
N LYS A 400 8.40 -9.75 3.01
CA LYS A 400 8.56 -11.14 2.53
C LYS A 400 7.70 -12.11 3.32
N MET A 401 7.26 -11.77 4.54
CA MET A 401 6.32 -12.59 5.33
C MET A 401 4.98 -12.82 4.61
N ILE A 402 4.55 -11.87 3.78
CA ILE A 402 3.34 -11.98 2.94
C ILE A 402 3.66 -12.20 1.46
N ASN A 403 4.94 -12.45 1.13
CA ASN A 403 5.46 -12.56 -0.23
C ASN A 403 5.24 -11.30 -1.08
N ALA A 404 5.22 -10.11 -0.47
CA ALA A 404 5.12 -8.86 -1.23
C ALA A 404 6.37 -8.68 -2.11
N PRO A 405 6.21 -8.25 -3.39
CA PRO A 405 7.35 -7.83 -4.19
C PRO A 405 7.92 -6.52 -3.67
N VAL A 406 9.22 -6.33 -3.90
CA VAL A 406 9.96 -5.15 -3.48
C VAL A 406 10.68 -4.52 -4.67
N LEU A 407 10.56 -3.21 -4.80
CA LEU A 407 11.32 -2.38 -5.72
C LEU A 407 12.25 -1.48 -4.91
N HIS A 408 13.56 -1.62 -5.06
CA HIS A 408 14.51 -0.68 -4.46
C HIS A 408 14.94 0.32 -5.50
N VAL A 409 14.87 1.61 -5.19
CA VAL A 409 15.16 2.67 -6.16
C VAL A 409 16.09 3.72 -5.57
N ASN A 410 17.05 4.15 -6.38
CA ASN A 410 18.00 5.19 -6.04
C ASN A 410 17.31 6.57 -6.05
N GLY A 411 17.28 7.21 -4.88
CA GLY A 411 16.66 8.51 -4.68
C GLY A 411 17.30 9.68 -5.43
N ASP A 412 18.55 9.56 -5.88
CA ASP A 412 19.24 10.59 -6.70
C ASP A 412 18.73 10.61 -8.16
N HIS A 413 17.83 9.69 -8.53
CA HIS A 413 17.31 9.55 -9.89
C HIS A 413 15.76 9.65 -9.92
N PRO A 414 15.21 10.87 -9.88
CA PRO A 414 13.76 11.11 -9.76
C PRO A 414 12.90 10.48 -10.86
N GLU A 415 13.41 10.38 -12.10
CA GLU A 415 12.70 9.70 -13.20
C GLU A 415 12.58 8.19 -12.95
N ASP A 416 13.59 7.57 -12.36
CA ASP A 416 13.57 6.15 -11.98
C ASP A 416 12.63 5.91 -10.79
N VAL A 417 12.58 6.85 -9.85
CA VAL A 417 11.62 6.84 -8.73
C VAL A 417 10.19 6.90 -9.26
N HIS A 418 9.90 7.84 -10.17
CA HIS A 418 8.60 7.94 -10.84
C HIS A 418 8.22 6.60 -11.52
N ARG A 419 9.14 6.01 -12.29
CA ARG A 419 8.94 4.71 -12.94
C ARG A 419 8.65 3.58 -11.93
N ALA A 420 9.41 3.49 -10.85
CA ALA A 420 9.21 2.47 -9.82
C ALA A 420 7.79 2.53 -9.22
N LEU A 421 7.28 3.75 -8.97
CA LEU A 421 5.94 3.92 -8.40
C LEU A 421 4.81 3.65 -9.39
N LYS A 422 4.99 3.92 -10.69
CA LYS A 422 4.04 3.46 -11.72
C LYS A 422 3.95 1.93 -11.74
N ILE A 423 5.09 1.22 -11.68
CA ILE A 423 5.13 -0.24 -11.64
C ILE A 423 4.44 -0.77 -10.36
N ALA A 424 4.74 -0.17 -9.20
CA ALA A 424 4.10 -0.54 -7.93
C ALA A 424 2.58 -0.32 -7.98
N PHE A 425 2.12 0.81 -8.52
CA PHE A 425 0.71 1.08 -8.71
C PHE A 425 0.05 0.03 -9.61
N GLU A 426 0.65 -0.28 -10.77
CA GLU A 426 0.12 -1.28 -11.70
C GLU A 426 0.05 -2.67 -11.06
N TYR A 427 1.07 -3.10 -10.32
CA TYR A 427 1.06 -4.36 -9.57
C TYR A 427 -0.10 -4.40 -8.56
N ARG A 428 -0.23 -3.36 -7.73
CA ARG A 428 -1.29 -3.27 -6.73
C ARG A 428 -2.67 -3.26 -7.40
N ASN A 429 -2.82 -2.54 -8.50
CA ASN A 429 -4.09 -2.44 -9.20
C ASN A 429 -4.50 -3.77 -9.83
N PHE A 430 -3.52 -4.51 -10.33
CA PHE A 430 -3.70 -5.78 -11.01
C PHE A 430 -3.93 -6.95 -10.05
N PHE A 431 -3.07 -7.13 -9.06
CA PHE A 431 -3.11 -8.28 -8.13
C PHE A 431 -3.88 -8.02 -6.84
N ARG A 432 -4.19 -6.76 -6.51
CA ARG A 432 -4.86 -6.36 -5.25
C ARG A 432 -4.11 -6.84 -4.01
N LYS A 433 -2.77 -6.76 -4.07
CA LYS A 433 -1.84 -7.14 -3.00
C LYS A 433 -0.87 -6.01 -2.70
N ASP A 434 -0.30 -6.06 -1.52
CA ASP A 434 0.70 -5.11 -1.05
C ASP A 434 1.97 -5.18 -1.90
N VAL A 435 2.61 -4.03 -2.09
CA VAL A 435 3.90 -3.86 -2.78
C VAL A 435 4.71 -2.80 -2.06
N ILE A 436 6.01 -3.04 -1.94
CA ILE A 436 6.93 -2.15 -1.24
C ILE A 436 7.88 -1.49 -2.24
N VAL A 437 8.00 -0.18 -2.14
CA VAL A 437 9.07 0.60 -2.75
C VAL A 437 10.02 1.09 -1.66
N ASP A 438 11.25 0.60 -1.70
CA ASP A 438 12.36 1.04 -0.86
C ASP A 438 13.08 2.19 -1.57
N LEU A 439 12.73 3.43 -1.18
CA LEU A 439 13.32 4.65 -1.74
C LEU A 439 14.60 4.99 -0.98
N ILE A 440 15.73 4.55 -1.52
CA ILE A 440 17.04 4.68 -0.89
C ILE A 440 17.57 6.10 -1.13
N THR A 441 17.70 6.84 -0.05
CA THR A 441 18.01 8.28 -0.01
C THR A 441 19.09 8.55 1.04
N TYR A 442 19.26 9.81 1.41
CA TYR A 442 20.06 10.21 2.57
C TYR A 442 19.33 11.33 3.33
N ARG A 443 19.82 11.67 4.53
CA ARG A 443 19.31 12.78 5.33
C ARG A 443 20.34 13.89 5.40
N ARG A 444 20.06 15.06 4.81
CA ARG A 444 21.02 16.18 4.73
C ARG A 444 21.53 16.65 6.09
N TRP A 445 20.62 16.80 7.05
CA TRP A 445 20.89 17.30 8.41
C TRP A 445 20.82 16.18 9.45
N GLY A 446 20.94 16.53 10.74
CA GLY A 446 20.69 15.62 11.86
C GLY A 446 19.27 15.05 11.88
N HIS A 447 18.92 14.27 12.92
CA HIS A 447 17.57 13.70 13.00
C HIS A 447 16.49 14.78 12.93
N ASN A 448 16.73 15.84 13.70
CA ASN A 448 16.16 17.17 13.51
C ASN A 448 17.29 18.15 13.16
N GLU A 449 16.95 19.35 12.71
CA GLU A 449 17.91 20.28 12.13
C GLU A 449 18.81 20.99 13.14
N LEU A 450 18.57 20.77 14.45
CA LEU A 450 19.42 21.27 15.55
C LEU A 450 20.38 20.21 16.09
N ASP A 451 20.32 18.98 15.57
CA ASP A 451 21.13 17.85 16.01
C ASP A 451 22.40 17.72 15.16
N GLU A 452 23.54 17.37 15.77
CA GLU A 452 24.84 17.20 15.08
C GLU A 452 25.11 15.71 14.82
N PRO A 453 24.89 15.23 13.59
CA PRO A 453 24.98 13.82 13.28
C PRO A 453 26.41 13.30 13.14
N ALA A 454 27.41 14.17 12.94
CA ALA A 454 28.81 13.74 12.80
C ALA A 454 29.37 13.13 14.09
N PHE A 455 28.72 13.34 15.24
CA PHE A 455 29.08 12.68 16.50
C PHE A 455 28.96 11.14 16.42
N THR A 456 28.09 10.62 15.55
CA THR A 456 27.82 9.18 15.46
C THR A 456 27.99 8.62 14.04
N GLN A 457 27.79 9.42 12.98
CA GLN A 457 27.95 9.00 11.57
C GLN A 457 28.92 9.90 10.76
N PRO A 458 30.19 10.06 11.18
CA PRO A 458 31.11 11.01 10.55
C PRO A 458 31.40 10.72 9.06
N GLN A 459 31.59 9.45 8.69
CA GLN A 459 31.91 9.08 7.30
C GLN A 459 30.73 9.30 6.34
N MET A 460 29.52 8.92 6.78
CA MET A 460 28.29 9.15 6.01
C MET A 460 28.08 10.65 5.78
N TYR A 461 28.19 11.46 6.84
CA TYR A 461 27.97 12.89 6.74
C TYR A 461 29.10 13.64 6.03
N HIS A 462 30.32 13.10 5.99
CA HIS A 462 31.35 13.60 5.10
C HIS A 462 30.90 13.52 3.63
N LYS A 463 30.44 12.34 3.17
CA LYS A 463 29.91 12.17 1.79
C LYS A 463 28.68 13.06 1.52
N ILE A 464 27.79 13.23 2.50
CA ILE A 464 26.58 14.06 2.37
C ILE A 464 26.93 15.55 2.28
N ARG A 465 27.96 16.02 3.00
CA ARG A 465 28.36 17.44 2.98
C ARG A 465 29.11 17.83 1.70
N THR A 466 29.82 16.89 1.06
CA THR A 466 30.60 17.15 -0.16
C THR A 466 29.80 17.01 -1.45
N ARG A 467 28.51 16.67 -1.39
CA ARG A 467 27.67 16.44 -2.57
C ARG A 467 26.61 17.52 -2.78
N GLN A 468 26.28 17.76 -4.04
CA GLN A 468 25.12 18.56 -4.45
C GLN A 468 23.82 17.88 -4.02
N SER A 469 22.75 18.68 -3.87
CA SER A 469 21.42 18.15 -3.55
C SER A 469 20.79 17.46 -4.76
N VAL A 470 19.84 16.55 -4.51
CA VAL A 470 19.09 15.86 -5.57
C VAL A 470 18.42 16.86 -6.53
N PRO A 471 17.76 17.94 -6.07
CA PRO A 471 17.17 18.93 -6.96
C PRO A 471 18.19 19.63 -7.84
N GLN A 472 19.38 19.97 -7.32
CA GLN A 472 20.45 20.60 -8.11
C GLN A 472 21.02 19.67 -9.19
N ILE A 473 21.26 18.39 -8.84
CA ILE A 473 21.75 17.38 -9.79
C ILE A 473 20.75 17.21 -10.95
N TYR A 474 19.46 17.12 -10.63
CA TYR A 474 18.42 16.96 -11.63
C TYR A 474 18.18 18.23 -12.47
N GLU A 475 18.27 19.41 -11.85
CA GLU A 475 18.21 20.70 -12.54
C GLU A 475 19.32 20.84 -13.60
N GLN A 476 20.57 20.52 -13.25
CA GLN A 476 21.70 20.52 -14.18
C GLN A 476 21.51 19.53 -15.33
N LYS A 477 20.97 18.33 -15.03
CA LYS A 477 20.60 17.36 -16.07
C LYS A 477 19.61 17.97 -17.06
N LEU A 478 18.51 18.56 -16.60
CA LEU A 478 17.50 19.14 -17.49
C LEU A 478 18.03 20.33 -18.29
N ILE A 479 18.97 21.10 -17.72
CA ILE A 479 19.67 22.17 -18.45
C ILE A 479 20.54 21.60 -19.56
N SER A 480 21.31 20.54 -19.28
CA SER A 480 22.13 19.88 -20.29
C SER A 480 21.30 19.23 -21.42
N GLU A 481 20.08 18.79 -21.11
CA GLU A 481 19.14 18.23 -22.08
C GLU A 481 18.39 19.31 -22.88
N GLY A 482 18.58 20.60 -22.58
CA GLY A 482 17.88 21.70 -23.24
C GLY A 482 16.41 21.81 -22.86
N ILE A 483 15.97 21.08 -21.83
CA ILE A 483 14.61 21.13 -21.33
C ILE A 483 14.45 22.40 -20.49
N LEU A 484 15.34 22.66 -19.54
CA LEU A 484 15.24 23.83 -18.66
C LEU A 484 16.35 24.85 -18.98
N SER A 485 16.10 26.15 -18.90
CA SER A 485 17.18 27.15 -18.89
C SER A 485 17.57 27.56 -17.48
N GLU A 486 18.82 28.02 -17.28
CA GLU A 486 19.28 28.56 -15.99
C GLU A 486 18.39 29.72 -15.50
N GLU A 487 18.00 30.62 -16.42
CA GLU A 487 17.10 31.74 -16.12
C GLU A 487 15.73 31.26 -15.63
N GLN A 488 15.16 30.23 -16.25
CA GLN A 488 13.89 29.63 -15.82
C GLN A 488 14.00 29.03 -14.41
N ALA A 489 15.11 28.35 -14.12
CA ALA A 489 15.36 27.74 -12.82
C ALA A 489 15.43 28.79 -11.71
N VAL A 490 16.24 29.84 -11.91
CA VAL A 490 16.38 30.96 -10.96
C VAL A 490 15.07 31.69 -10.75
N THR A 491 14.34 31.97 -11.84
CA THR A 491 13.06 32.67 -11.79
C THR A 491 12.03 31.89 -10.99
N SER A 492 11.90 30.58 -11.22
CA SER A 492 10.94 29.73 -10.51
C SER A 492 11.21 29.65 -9.01
N ARG A 493 12.47 29.45 -8.61
CA ARG A 493 12.87 29.39 -7.19
C ARG A 493 12.65 30.73 -6.49
N THR A 494 12.98 31.83 -7.16
CA THR A 494 12.76 33.18 -6.64
C THR A 494 11.28 33.48 -6.46
N ALA A 495 10.44 33.14 -7.44
CA ALA A 495 9.00 33.31 -7.37
C ALA A 495 8.39 32.52 -6.20
N TYR A 496 8.82 31.27 -6.00
CA TYR A 496 8.32 30.46 -4.88
C TYR A 496 8.76 31.04 -3.52
N LYS A 497 10.01 31.49 -3.39
CA LYS A 497 10.48 32.19 -2.17
C LYS A 497 9.64 33.44 -1.88
N GLN A 498 9.36 34.26 -2.89
CA GLN A 498 8.51 35.45 -2.75
C GLN A 498 7.08 35.10 -2.34
N HIS A 499 6.53 34.00 -2.88
CA HIS A 499 5.24 33.47 -2.44
C HIS A 499 5.26 33.12 -0.95
N LEU A 500 6.29 32.41 -0.46
CA LEU A 500 6.42 32.06 0.95
C LEU A 500 6.56 33.30 1.86
N GLU A 501 7.31 34.33 1.44
CA GLU A 501 7.36 35.62 2.16
C GLU A 501 5.97 36.26 2.27
N LYS A 502 5.19 36.24 1.18
CA LYS A 502 3.82 36.77 1.17
C LYS A 502 2.87 35.96 2.06
N GLU A 503 3.00 34.64 2.11
CA GLU A 503 2.18 33.83 3.03
C GLU A 503 2.58 34.08 4.50
N LEU A 504 3.86 34.30 4.78
CA LEU A 504 4.35 34.64 6.12
C LEU A 504 3.76 35.95 6.66
N THR A 505 3.46 36.93 5.80
CA THR A 505 2.80 38.19 6.24
C THR A 505 1.34 38.01 6.64
N LYS A 506 0.70 36.88 6.29
CA LYS A 506 -0.71 36.62 6.60
C LYS A 506 -0.92 35.91 7.95
N VAL A 507 0.15 35.53 8.64
CA VAL A 507 0.09 34.68 9.83
C VAL A 507 -0.74 35.30 10.96
N ASP A 508 -0.60 36.61 11.16
CA ASP A 508 -1.26 37.30 12.28
C ASP A 508 -2.77 37.49 12.04
N SER A 509 -3.23 37.40 10.78
CA SER A 509 -4.65 37.45 10.40
C SER A 509 -5.24 36.10 10.02
N TYR A 510 -4.43 35.03 10.03
CA TYR A 510 -4.89 33.68 9.73
C TYR A 510 -5.86 33.20 10.82
N GLN A 511 -6.96 32.59 10.39
CA GLN A 511 -7.94 31.97 11.27
C GLN A 511 -8.10 30.50 10.85
N PRO A 512 -7.91 29.55 11.78
CA PRO A 512 -8.09 28.14 11.47
C PRO A 512 -9.54 27.84 11.10
N GLN A 513 -9.73 26.83 10.26
CA GLN A 513 -11.03 26.31 9.89
C GLN A 513 -11.13 24.85 10.32
N ALA A 514 -12.33 24.40 10.66
CA ALA A 514 -12.61 23.00 10.94
C ALA A 514 -13.80 22.54 10.11
N ASP A 515 -13.56 21.60 9.21
CA ASP A 515 -14.54 21.00 8.30
C ASP A 515 -14.79 19.51 8.60
N MET A 516 -14.38 19.05 9.79
CA MET A 516 -14.39 17.64 10.20
C MET A 516 -15.78 16.97 10.17
N LEU A 517 -16.86 17.74 10.29
CA LEU A 517 -18.24 17.24 10.30
C LEU A 517 -18.94 17.35 8.93
N GLY A 518 -18.19 17.62 7.86
CA GLY A 518 -18.68 17.63 6.49
C GLY A 518 -18.94 16.22 5.90
N GLY A 519 -19.42 16.18 4.66
CA GLY A 519 -19.59 14.92 3.91
C GLY A 519 -20.51 13.93 4.62
N LYS A 520 -20.04 12.69 4.83
CA LYS A 520 -20.84 11.61 5.46
C LYS A 520 -21.23 11.90 6.91
N TRP A 521 -20.62 12.89 7.56
CA TRP A 521 -20.93 13.30 8.93
C TRP A 521 -21.85 14.52 8.97
N THR A 522 -22.39 14.93 7.81
CA THR A 522 -23.40 15.99 7.74
C THR A 522 -24.60 15.61 8.61
N GLY A 523 -24.95 16.48 9.55
CA GLY A 523 -25.98 16.22 10.57
C GLY A 523 -25.42 15.84 11.95
N MET A 524 -24.13 15.49 12.06
CA MET A 524 -23.44 15.37 13.35
C MET A 524 -23.07 16.76 13.87
N VAL A 525 -22.97 16.88 15.20
CA VAL A 525 -22.66 18.13 15.89
C VAL A 525 -21.49 17.94 16.84
N TRP A 526 -20.80 19.03 17.15
CA TRP A 526 -19.70 18.99 18.12
C TRP A 526 -20.25 18.67 19.51
N PRO A 527 -19.73 17.66 20.24
CA PRO A 527 -20.28 17.28 21.54
C PRO A 527 -20.24 18.38 22.60
N GLY A 528 -19.30 19.34 22.48
CA GLY A 528 -19.22 20.50 23.37
C GLY A 528 -20.27 21.58 23.11
N ASP A 529 -21.00 21.51 21.99
CA ASP A 529 -22.10 22.44 21.68
C ASP A 529 -23.38 21.99 22.40
N SER A 530 -23.55 22.44 23.65
CA SER A 530 -24.70 22.09 24.49
C SER A 530 -26.06 22.53 23.93
N THR A 531 -26.08 23.40 22.91
CA THR A 531 -27.32 23.84 22.26
C THR A 531 -27.81 22.88 21.18
N LYS A 532 -26.90 22.05 20.65
CA LYS A 532 -27.20 21.12 19.53
C LYS A 532 -27.01 19.65 19.90
N ALA A 533 -26.11 19.35 20.84
CA ALA A 533 -25.84 17.98 21.25
C ALA A 533 -26.98 17.43 22.14
N ASP A 534 -27.58 16.32 21.73
CA ASP A 534 -28.50 15.56 22.59
C ASP A 534 -27.71 14.59 23.46
N HIS A 535 -27.63 14.88 24.75
CA HIS A 535 -26.93 14.05 25.75
C HIS A 535 -27.82 12.94 26.34
N ASN A 536 -29.10 12.88 25.99
CA ASN A 536 -30.03 11.86 26.47
C ASN A 536 -30.95 11.37 25.34
N PRO A 537 -30.38 10.79 24.27
CA PRO A 537 -31.16 10.35 23.13
C PRO A 537 -32.13 9.24 23.54
N LYS A 538 -33.34 9.27 22.97
CA LYS A 538 -34.33 8.22 23.15
C LYS A 538 -33.92 6.99 22.34
N THR A 539 -33.48 5.94 23.01
CA THR A 539 -32.98 4.69 22.41
C THR A 539 -33.97 3.52 22.46
N GLY A 540 -35.20 3.76 22.91
CA GLY A 540 -36.24 2.73 22.98
C GLY A 540 -36.79 2.35 21.60
N VAL A 541 -37.10 1.06 21.43
CA VAL A 541 -37.65 0.48 20.18
C VAL A 541 -38.95 -0.26 20.51
N ASP A 542 -39.90 -0.29 19.58
CA ASP A 542 -41.16 -1.02 19.73
C ASP A 542 -40.91 -2.52 20.02
N SER A 543 -41.63 -3.06 21.00
CA SER A 543 -41.40 -4.42 21.49
C SER A 543 -41.71 -5.49 20.44
N LYS A 544 -42.62 -5.23 19.49
CA LYS A 544 -42.90 -6.15 18.38
C LYS A 544 -41.74 -6.20 17.41
N THR A 545 -41.18 -5.04 17.06
CA THR A 545 -39.98 -4.95 16.23
C THR A 545 -38.81 -5.70 16.88
N LEU A 546 -38.61 -5.53 18.19
CA LEU A 546 -37.60 -6.28 18.94
C LEU A 546 -37.86 -7.80 18.89
N ALA A 547 -39.10 -8.24 19.09
CA ALA A 547 -39.43 -9.67 19.00
C ALA A 547 -39.15 -10.25 17.60
N GLU A 548 -39.43 -9.50 16.52
CA GLU A 548 -39.13 -9.89 15.13
C GLU A 548 -37.63 -9.99 14.86
N ILE A 549 -36.85 -8.99 15.29
CA ILE A 549 -35.38 -9.02 15.20
C ILE A 549 -34.84 -10.24 15.95
N GLY A 550 -35.29 -10.44 17.19
CA GLY A 550 -34.81 -11.52 18.05
C GLY A 550 -35.08 -12.89 17.46
N LYS A 551 -36.27 -13.12 16.87
CA LYS A 551 -36.60 -14.34 16.12
C LYS A 551 -35.72 -14.51 14.88
N THR A 552 -35.52 -13.43 14.11
CA THR A 552 -34.67 -13.44 12.92
C THR A 552 -33.21 -13.75 13.26
N SER A 553 -32.70 -13.26 14.39
CA SER A 553 -31.30 -13.43 14.83
C SER A 553 -30.86 -14.88 15.02
N VAL A 554 -31.81 -15.82 15.11
CA VAL A 554 -31.58 -17.26 15.29
C VAL A 554 -32.23 -18.10 14.20
N ALA A 555 -32.77 -17.47 13.15
CA ALA A 555 -33.34 -18.17 12.01
C ALA A 555 -32.24 -18.83 11.17
N VAL A 556 -32.48 -20.05 10.72
CA VAL A 556 -31.56 -20.80 9.85
C VAL A 556 -32.23 -21.13 8.52
N PRO A 557 -31.49 -21.18 7.39
CA PRO A 557 -32.03 -21.58 6.11
C PRO A 557 -32.64 -22.99 6.11
N VAL A 558 -33.56 -23.25 5.17
CA VAL A 558 -34.10 -24.60 4.97
C VAL A 558 -32.96 -25.57 4.63
N GLY A 559 -32.93 -26.72 5.31
CA GLY A 559 -31.88 -27.74 5.13
C GLY A 559 -30.57 -27.45 5.88
N PHE A 560 -30.48 -26.36 6.65
CA PHE A 560 -29.30 -26.05 7.45
C PHE A 560 -29.16 -27.01 8.64
N ALA A 561 -28.04 -27.72 8.71
CA ALA A 561 -27.77 -28.70 9.76
C ALA A 561 -27.22 -28.03 11.02
N THR A 562 -28.09 -27.49 11.87
CA THR A 562 -27.70 -26.85 13.14
C THR A 562 -27.21 -27.87 14.18
N HIS A 563 -26.14 -27.55 14.91
CA HIS A 563 -25.64 -28.38 16.02
C HIS A 563 -26.70 -28.58 17.13
N PRO A 564 -26.90 -29.80 17.68
CA PRO A 564 -27.96 -30.08 18.66
C PRO A 564 -27.94 -29.21 19.93
N ARG A 565 -26.76 -28.80 20.42
CA ARG A 565 -26.68 -27.88 21.57
C ARG A 565 -27.14 -26.45 21.22
N LEU A 566 -26.97 -26.01 19.98
CA LEU A 566 -27.43 -24.68 19.55
C LEU A 566 -28.94 -24.62 19.40
N GLN A 567 -29.61 -25.74 19.11
CA GLN A 567 -31.08 -25.80 19.13
C GLN A 567 -31.66 -25.36 20.48
N ARG A 568 -30.96 -25.63 21.60
CA ARG A 568 -31.35 -25.14 22.93
C ARG A 568 -31.22 -23.63 23.05
N HIS A 569 -30.14 -23.05 22.52
CA HIS A 569 -29.93 -21.60 22.48
C HIS A 569 -31.02 -20.90 21.65
N ILE A 570 -31.31 -21.42 20.45
CA ILE A 570 -32.37 -20.92 19.56
C ILE A 570 -33.72 -20.97 20.27
N LYS A 571 -34.08 -22.12 20.86
CA LYS A 571 -35.33 -22.30 21.59
C LYS A 571 -35.43 -21.34 22.78
N HIS A 572 -34.37 -21.21 23.58
CA HIS A 572 -34.33 -20.31 24.72
C HIS A 572 -34.58 -18.86 24.31
N ARG A 573 -33.90 -18.36 23.27
CA ARG A 573 -34.10 -17.00 22.77
C ARG A 573 -35.55 -16.79 22.34
N ILE A 574 -36.13 -17.69 21.55
CA ILE A 574 -37.53 -17.60 21.11
C ILE A 574 -38.48 -17.55 22.31
N THR A 575 -38.34 -18.44 23.29
CA THR A 575 -39.20 -18.47 24.48
C THR A 575 -39.06 -17.20 25.34
N SER A 576 -37.85 -16.67 25.52
CA SER A 576 -37.65 -15.41 26.28
C SER A 576 -38.30 -14.19 25.60
N LEU A 577 -38.33 -14.16 24.26
CA LEU A 577 -38.97 -13.10 23.50
C LEU A 577 -40.49 -13.20 23.53
N GLU A 578 -41.03 -14.42 23.50
CA GLU A 578 -42.48 -14.67 23.60
C GLU A 578 -43.03 -14.35 25.00
N SER A 579 -42.27 -14.63 26.06
CA SER A 579 -42.68 -14.32 27.44
C SER A 579 -42.35 -12.89 27.86
N GLY A 580 -41.41 -12.23 27.18
CA GLY A 580 -40.87 -10.92 27.58
C GLY A 580 -40.03 -10.97 28.86
N GLN A 581 -39.67 -12.16 29.36
CA GLN A 581 -38.91 -12.36 30.59
C GLN A 581 -37.65 -13.18 30.35
N GLY A 582 -36.60 -12.92 31.12
CA GLY A 582 -35.35 -13.68 31.03
C GLY A 582 -34.54 -13.41 29.76
N ILE A 583 -34.67 -12.20 29.18
CA ILE A 583 -33.85 -11.76 28.05
C ILE A 583 -32.39 -11.69 28.52
N ASP A 584 -31.54 -12.56 27.96
CA ASP A 584 -30.12 -12.62 28.28
C ASP A 584 -29.30 -11.59 27.48
N TRP A 585 -28.01 -11.47 27.83
CA TRP A 585 -27.11 -10.49 27.24
C TRP A 585 -26.93 -10.67 25.72
N GLY A 586 -26.78 -11.92 25.26
CA GLY A 586 -26.62 -12.23 23.83
C GLY A 586 -27.89 -11.92 23.02
N THR A 587 -29.07 -12.06 23.63
CA THR A 587 -30.33 -11.66 23.02
C THR A 587 -30.44 -10.15 22.95
N ALA A 588 -30.22 -9.42 24.05
CA ALA A 588 -30.25 -7.95 24.07
C ALA A 588 -29.26 -7.32 23.06
N GLU A 589 -28.07 -7.91 22.90
CA GLU A 589 -27.08 -7.49 21.91
C GLU A 589 -27.60 -7.65 20.47
N ALA A 590 -28.18 -8.81 20.13
CA ALA A 590 -28.75 -9.05 18.81
C ALA A 590 -29.93 -8.11 18.50
N LEU A 591 -30.74 -7.80 19.52
CA LEU A 591 -31.83 -6.83 19.43
C LEU A 591 -31.33 -5.43 19.07
N ALA A 592 -30.30 -4.94 19.76
CA ALA A 592 -29.72 -3.63 19.51
C ALA A 592 -29.09 -3.52 18.11
N TRP A 593 -28.38 -4.56 17.66
CA TRP A 593 -27.79 -4.54 16.31
C TRP A 593 -28.86 -4.57 15.23
N GLY A 594 -29.86 -5.44 15.35
CA GLY A 594 -30.94 -5.52 14.38
C GLY A 594 -31.77 -4.24 14.31
N SER A 595 -32.02 -3.57 15.45
CA SER A 595 -32.77 -2.30 15.44
C SER A 595 -31.99 -1.19 14.73
N LEU A 596 -30.69 -1.05 15.01
CA LEU A 596 -29.81 -0.14 14.29
C LEU A 596 -29.79 -0.42 12.77
N MET A 597 -29.80 -1.70 12.37
CA MET A 597 -29.87 -2.08 10.96
C MET A 597 -31.18 -1.69 10.29
N LEU A 598 -32.31 -1.80 10.99
CA LEU A 598 -33.61 -1.33 10.49
C LEU A 598 -33.68 0.21 10.42
N GLU A 599 -32.96 0.91 11.30
CA GLU A 599 -32.83 2.38 11.31
C GLU A 599 -31.84 2.92 10.27
N GLY A 600 -31.17 2.06 9.51
CA GLY A 600 -30.29 2.48 8.42
C GLY A 600 -28.79 2.51 8.76
N PHE A 601 -28.36 1.86 9.84
CA PHE A 601 -26.96 1.74 10.22
C PHE A 601 -26.36 0.37 9.87
N ASP A 602 -25.17 0.37 9.29
CA ASP A 602 -24.36 -0.85 9.22
C ASP A 602 -23.69 -1.13 10.58
N VAL A 603 -23.50 -2.41 10.91
CA VAL A 603 -22.85 -2.82 12.16
C VAL A 603 -21.62 -3.66 11.82
N ARG A 604 -20.49 -3.37 12.45
CA ARG A 604 -19.27 -4.18 12.34
C ARG A 604 -18.77 -4.56 13.72
N ILE A 605 -18.59 -5.85 13.94
CA ILE A 605 -18.01 -6.40 15.18
C ILE A 605 -16.72 -7.12 14.79
N SER A 606 -15.61 -6.72 15.39
CA SER A 606 -14.28 -7.25 15.10
C SER A 606 -13.64 -7.77 16.38
N GLY A 607 -13.00 -8.93 16.30
CA GLY A 607 -12.23 -9.50 17.41
C GLY A 607 -12.13 -11.02 17.34
N GLN A 608 -11.36 -11.60 18.25
CA GLN A 608 -11.14 -13.05 18.29
C GLN A 608 -12.45 -13.76 18.65
N ASP A 609 -12.86 -14.70 17.79
CA ASP A 609 -14.07 -15.53 17.95
C ASP A 609 -15.40 -14.75 18.07
N VAL A 610 -15.48 -13.49 17.61
CA VAL A 610 -16.68 -12.66 17.82
C VAL A 610 -17.96 -13.25 17.24
N GLY A 611 -17.91 -14.03 16.15
CA GLY A 611 -19.11 -14.63 15.56
C GLY A 611 -19.82 -15.62 16.49
N ARG A 612 -19.04 -16.43 17.24
CA ARG A 612 -19.55 -17.34 18.28
C ARG A 612 -19.70 -16.63 19.63
N GLY A 613 -18.76 -15.73 19.92
CA GLY A 613 -18.45 -15.21 21.24
C GLY A 613 -17.54 -16.17 22.02
N THR A 614 -16.54 -15.62 22.72
CA THR A 614 -15.60 -16.38 23.57
C THR A 614 -16.34 -17.33 24.50
N PHE A 615 -17.36 -16.83 25.20
CA PHE A 615 -18.19 -17.59 26.14
C PHE A 615 -19.32 -18.39 25.48
N SER A 616 -19.31 -18.57 24.15
CA SER A 616 -20.36 -19.28 23.41
C SER A 616 -21.79 -18.77 23.71
N HIS A 617 -21.94 -17.45 23.86
CA HIS A 617 -23.19 -16.81 24.26
C HIS A 617 -23.89 -16.10 23.10
N ARG A 618 -23.15 -15.70 22.06
CA ARG A 618 -23.64 -14.79 21.02
C ARG A 618 -24.28 -15.52 19.86
N HIS A 619 -23.53 -16.42 19.22
CA HIS A 619 -23.95 -17.19 18.04
C HIS A 619 -24.60 -16.33 16.94
N ALA A 620 -24.08 -15.12 16.70
CA ALA A 620 -24.51 -14.25 15.59
C ALA A 620 -24.07 -14.80 14.23
N MET A 621 -23.11 -15.73 14.25
CA MET A 621 -22.67 -16.56 13.14
C MET A 621 -22.96 -18.02 13.47
N LEU A 622 -23.68 -18.72 12.59
CA LEU A 622 -23.98 -20.15 12.71
C LEU A 622 -23.27 -20.94 11.62
N VAL A 623 -22.83 -22.17 11.94
CA VAL A 623 -22.08 -23.04 11.02
C VAL A 623 -22.83 -24.33 10.79
N ASP A 624 -23.09 -24.65 9.52
CA ASP A 624 -23.73 -25.88 9.07
C ASP A 624 -22.84 -27.08 9.39
N GLN A 625 -23.37 -28.07 10.12
CA GLN A 625 -22.60 -29.23 10.57
C GLN A 625 -22.28 -30.25 9.46
N GLN A 626 -22.91 -30.15 8.29
CA GLN A 626 -22.65 -31.01 7.15
C GLN A 626 -21.70 -30.35 6.14
N THR A 627 -21.82 -29.03 5.93
CA THR A 627 -21.10 -28.35 4.85
C THR A 627 -20.11 -27.28 5.30
N GLU A 628 -20.05 -26.96 6.60
CA GLU A 628 -19.27 -25.84 7.17
C GLU A 628 -19.62 -24.47 6.58
N ARG A 629 -20.79 -24.37 5.93
CA ARG A 629 -21.31 -23.08 5.44
C ARG A 629 -21.73 -22.25 6.63
N VAL A 630 -21.43 -20.97 6.56
CA VAL A 630 -21.76 -19.97 7.56
C VAL A 630 -23.08 -19.30 7.18
N THR A 631 -23.86 -18.91 8.19
CA THR A 631 -24.94 -17.95 8.02
C THR A 631 -24.87 -16.92 9.13
N VAL A 632 -25.19 -15.68 8.78
CA VAL A 632 -25.33 -14.56 9.72
C VAL A 632 -26.81 -14.16 9.69
N PRO A 633 -27.65 -14.69 10.59
CA PRO A 633 -29.11 -14.56 10.47
C PRO A 633 -29.62 -13.12 10.42
N LEU A 634 -28.99 -12.19 11.16
CA LEU A 634 -29.38 -10.78 11.12
C LEU A 634 -29.24 -10.13 9.73
N ASN A 635 -28.41 -10.69 8.84
CA ASN A 635 -28.27 -10.19 7.47
C ASN A 635 -29.44 -10.56 6.55
N THR A 636 -30.42 -11.35 7.04
CA THR A 636 -31.67 -11.65 6.34
C THR A 636 -32.82 -10.70 6.71
N LEU A 637 -32.58 -9.73 7.60
CA LEU A 637 -33.54 -8.65 7.85
C LEU A 637 -33.82 -7.89 6.54
N GLN A 638 -35.04 -7.40 6.37
CA GLN A 638 -35.50 -6.65 5.18
C GLN A 638 -34.96 -5.21 5.22
N THR A 639 -33.64 -5.07 5.11
CA THR A 639 -32.90 -3.80 5.08
C THR A 639 -31.67 -3.93 4.17
N GLU A 640 -31.25 -2.81 3.59
CA GLU A 640 -30.00 -2.74 2.80
C GLU A 640 -28.74 -2.79 3.68
N LYS A 641 -28.90 -2.57 5.00
CA LYS A 641 -27.80 -2.55 5.96
C LYS A 641 -27.37 -3.94 6.37
N LYS A 642 -26.10 -4.06 6.76
CA LYS A 642 -25.48 -5.36 7.04
C LYS A 642 -24.68 -5.36 8.34
N LEU A 643 -24.63 -6.54 8.95
CA LEU A 643 -23.75 -6.93 10.04
C LEU A 643 -22.52 -7.65 9.48
N GLU A 644 -21.34 -7.04 9.65
CA GLU A 644 -20.04 -7.68 9.37
C GLU A 644 -19.45 -8.25 10.67
N LEU A 645 -19.28 -9.57 10.71
CA LEU A 645 -18.61 -10.27 11.81
C LEU A 645 -17.17 -10.62 11.39
N ALA A 646 -16.21 -9.82 11.84
CA ALA A 646 -14.81 -9.97 11.52
C ALA A 646 -14.09 -10.75 12.65
N ASN A 647 -14.06 -12.08 12.54
CA ASN A 647 -13.20 -12.90 13.41
C ASN A 647 -11.74 -12.57 13.09
N SER A 648 -11.02 -11.96 14.04
CA SER A 648 -9.64 -11.47 13.88
C SER A 648 -8.58 -12.52 14.16
#